data_AF-A0A1Y1XIL2-F1
#
_entry.id   AF-A0A1Y1XIL2-F1
#
_cell.length_a   1.000
_cell.length_b   1.000
_cell.length_c   1.000
_cell.angle_alpha   90.00
_cell.angle_beta   90.00
_cell.angle_gamma   90.00
#
_symmetry.space_group_name_H-M   'P 1'
#
loop_
_entity.id
_entity.type
_entity.pdbx_description
1 polymer ?
#
loop_
_entity_poly.entity_id
_entity_poly.type
_entity_poly.pdbx_seq_one_letter_code
_entity_poly.pdbx_strand_id
1 'polypeptide(L)'
;MNNNNSIKSSNKLRLNILEKTLYPFFNALPQDVPTEWVIPFLCIIEDLQYLQYIVNDKAFPTLRQYVLKLYTIFDPNIISSIQFYLTFGFIVLFTLYVYFVLIYHIRSNGRKTMSKKNLWIFNSLYTILFRYCLQFVLNFLFKPVYLLCQFNISGIPECDSVLNTVIKYIAIVTIVLITVYNVVYSNFNMNTNCLSSGKYFGSMHKANINGLLFTKLILACIAGFLFPYLMAKNVNDAIIAPLLYVFVCGVFSYLAVFQLKNQPYYSIYINNYRFAVYATIAIFQAISFIFHSIDIYKSQVVADIVPVIIIILFIVNFKLNDIYYKSILKRIYKKYYEKQVVSDLRESTSVDELKYSPEKLKKKSVYQSVERITTETYIKKEIKVFKNFYECEIACRFLRNNRNIEAYQLMRKLFEEGFNQFKHEANIYIMAWYYIHSMKKFYKENNLLKKYDMNLFNDEGILNNAMDLKLDMRKKYLINKAESYIEIEKRENSMNTNSLDVESSIKLEELKNNVVITHIQGLQEIKELFTKLRSSTNTKDISSYALNISNICKFQNSAYSQYNTIIRQFPDAKDVSKMYVLFLMDVMNKDDLAFKYANGNVKMLAEHNSVQASANEVTSPTSANEIASPTKINDVKDKKALTSSSNSLISIPHSDFSSQSGMGRELRKKINAKNSMAKKYLLPIKNLKLNMAIFIVLFMIFFAIQAIYSISIFRYVENRSDTLNLNMNIPGAIKTVALNVRLLSYNLILNNFTAYDKHMGLLKSSLMYLDTMNMESVSSEMDIETSDSLLEPVGEYAYDTFEKKTLADSYKKFISNIKFCINREPLKEDEPIYDILFEPHFKYFIVNSKSNFDLVFSKCKEVISDQILNTFDNLDIIIISLEIALVFIILCIAYITFIPLNKSMNKILINSLRMFKYLSKENYETVITDYEEKIESLCQSFELDKEITEGHLKHGKTKTFKNIKLILSFAIIIIYVIIAGIPVLNVANEISNILTIMQKSSDRLALLKGIQLFSYEIINRDKSIFLDTEPERILTDLISKLETIQEELKTGSYGGPTFDSYPSLNNVLKENGCHRLDKAATYTNCTTIEYNPEYGFSKEVGTLPLNELIREYIYYVHNFLDDVKDGKYERPNFINKENIGIIFNNVLEGDFFKFQDGAMDNIFGDIQYIDQELLSQVSVLISNNSTVIILLISIGIVIFLAIDIFIFNKLYSDKIKEMNTLVSFLFLVPPSIVNKNEKFKRFLETTQTDD
;
A
#
# COMPACT_ATOMS: atom_id res chain seq x y z
N MET A 1 -64.51 15.72 -27.51
CA MET A 1 -63.36 14.80 -27.70
C MET A 1 -62.07 15.60 -27.56
N ASN A 2 -61.09 15.17 -26.74
CA ASN A 2 -59.66 15.55 -26.80
C ASN A 2 -58.77 15.07 -25.62
N ASN A 3 -59.33 14.44 -24.57
CA ASN A 3 -58.61 14.23 -23.30
C ASN A 3 -57.64 13.03 -23.20
N ASN A 4 -57.45 12.23 -24.25
CA ASN A 4 -56.70 10.96 -24.14
C ASN A 4 -55.18 11.07 -24.40
N ASN A 5 -54.67 12.21 -24.90
CA ASN A 5 -53.26 12.33 -25.30
C ASN A 5 -52.29 12.62 -24.14
N SER A 6 -52.76 12.86 -22.91
CA SER A 6 -51.93 13.24 -21.76
C SER A 6 -51.40 12.06 -20.93
N ILE A 7 -52.02 10.88 -21.02
CA ILE A 7 -51.81 9.77 -20.05
C ILE A 7 -50.63 8.84 -20.44
N LYS A 8 -50.21 8.85 -21.72
CA LYS A 8 -49.13 7.97 -22.22
C LYS A 8 -47.70 8.53 -22.07
N SER A 9 -47.45 9.45 -21.13
CA SER A 9 -46.08 9.81 -20.71
C SER A 9 -45.46 8.70 -19.86
N SER A 10 -45.16 7.55 -20.46
CA SER A 10 -44.47 6.44 -19.79
C SER A 10 -43.13 6.91 -19.23
N ASN A 11 -42.84 6.62 -17.95
CA ASN A 11 -41.61 7.09 -17.29
C ASN A 11 -40.36 6.72 -18.10
N LYS A 12 -39.76 7.72 -18.78
CA LYS A 12 -38.53 7.58 -19.57
C LYS A 12 -37.39 6.99 -18.74
N LEU A 13 -37.39 7.27 -17.44
CA LEU A 13 -36.36 6.83 -16.51
C LEU A 13 -36.43 5.32 -16.20
N ARG A 14 -35.91 4.48 -17.10
CA ARG A 14 -35.79 3.03 -16.88
C ARG A 14 -34.89 2.70 -15.68
N LEU A 15 -35.51 2.41 -14.53
CA LEU A 15 -34.85 1.90 -13.32
C LEU A 15 -34.72 0.37 -13.34
N ASN A 16 -33.55 -0.15 -12.94
CA ASN A 16 -33.35 -1.58 -12.70
C ASN A 16 -33.89 -1.99 -11.32
N ILE A 17 -33.93 -3.29 -11.03
CA ILE A 17 -34.50 -3.83 -9.77
C ILE A 17 -33.80 -3.23 -8.54
N LEU A 18 -32.46 -3.21 -8.52
CA LEU A 18 -31.66 -2.66 -7.41
C LEU A 18 -31.92 -1.16 -7.19
N GLU A 19 -32.06 -0.38 -8.25
CA GLU A 19 -32.42 1.04 -8.20
C GLU A 19 -33.83 1.22 -7.61
N LYS A 20 -34.82 0.42 -8.05
CA LYS A 20 -36.19 0.43 -7.52
C LYS A 20 -36.24 0.08 -6.03
N THR A 21 -35.42 -0.85 -5.55
CA THR A 21 -35.35 -1.23 -4.12
C THR A 21 -34.63 -0.18 -3.27
N LEU A 22 -33.57 0.45 -3.78
CA LEU A 22 -32.73 1.36 -2.99
C LEU A 22 -33.20 2.82 -2.98
N TYR A 23 -33.88 3.32 -4.02
CA TYR A 23 -34.31 4.72 -4.06
C TYR A 23 -35.35 5.09 -2.98
N PRO A 24 -36.32 4.22 -2.60
CA PRO A 24 -37.18 4.46 -1.45
C PRO A 24 -36.41 4.63 -0.13
N PHE A 25 -35.35 3.83 0.09
CA PHE A 25 -34.47 3.95 1.25
C PHE A 25 -33.74 5.31 1.26
N PHE A 26 -33.17 5.75 0.12
CA PHE A 26 -32.50 7.05 0.06
C PHE A 26 -33.46 8.24 0.19
N ASN A 27 -34.70 8.12 -0.26
CA ASN A 27 -35.73 9.14 -0.06
C ASN A 27 -36.23 9.21 1.39
N ALA A 28 -36.19 8.10 2.14
CA ALA A 28 -36.55 8.04 3.54
C ALA A 28 -35.45 8.55 4.49
N LEU A 29 -34.17 8.55 4.08
CA LEU A 29 -33.09 9.17 4.86
C LEU A 29 -33.39 10.66 5.10
N PRO A 30 -33.49 11.13 6.37
CA PRO A 30 -33.93 12.48 6.66
C PRO A 30 -32.88 13.51 6.22
N GLN A 31 -33.30 14.42 5.33
CA GLN A 31 -32.42 15.40 4.68
C GLN A 31 -32.28 16.72 5.45
N ASP A 32 -32.95 16.84 6.58
CA ASP A 32 -32.85 17.97 7.49
C ASP A 32 -31.73 17.70 8.51
N VAL A 33 -30.58 18.32 8.24
CA VAL A 33 -29.39 18.38 9.10
C VAL A 33 -29.72 19.29 10.31
N PRO A 34 -29.08 19.11 11.49
CA PRO A 34 -29.21 20.03 12.62
C PRO A 34 -28.99 21.52 12.28
N THR A 35 -29.47 22.39 13.17
CA THR A 35 -29.55 23.86 13.00
C THR A 35 -28.24 24.51 12.54
N GLU A 36 -28.36 25.63 11.81
CA GLU A 36 -27.28 26.29 11.06
C GLU A 36 -25.96 26.46 11.82
N TRP A 37 -26.02 26.78 13.12
CA TRP A 37 -24.86 27.02 13.98
C TRP A 37 -24.10 25.74 14.39
N VAL A 38 -24.76 24.57 14.38
CA VAL A 38 -24.17 23.29 14.80
C VAL A 38 -23.18 22.79 13.75
N ILE A 39 -23.45 23.04 12.47
CA ILE A 39 -22.69 22.43 11.37
C ILE A 39 -21.28 23.04 11.22
N PRO A 40 -21.03 24.36 11.34
CA PRO A 40 -19.69 24.92 11.45
C PRO A 40 -18.88 24.32 12.59
N PHE A 41 -19.49 24.17 13.77
CA PHE A 41 -18.86 23.58 14.96
C PHE A 41 -18.49 22.10 14.72
N LEU A 42 -19.38 21.31 14.12
CA LEU A 42 -19.08 19.93 13.73
C LEU A 42 -18.00 19.82 12.64
N CYS A 43 -17.85 20.82 11.77
CA CYS A 43 -16.74 20.87 10.81
C CYS A 43 -15.41 21.22 11.49
N ILE A 44 -15.42 22.11 12.48
CA ILE A 44 -14.25 22.37 13.33
C ILE A 44 -13.86 21.08 14.06
N ILE A 45 -14.80 20.31 14.62
CA ILE A 45 -14.52 18.99 15.22
C ILE A 45 -13.92 18.02 14.20
N GLU A 46 -14.45 17.95 12.98
CA GLU A 46 -13.91 17.11 11.89
C GLU A 46 -12.48 17.51 11.48
N ASP A 47 -12.19 18.81 11.42
CA ASP A 47 -10.88 19.29 10.97
C ASP A 47 -9.84 19.32 12.12
N LEU A 48 -10.27 19.48 13.39
CA LEU A 48 -9.44 19.27 14.58
C LEU A 48 -8.94 17.82 14.69
N GLN A 49 -9.77 16.83 14.29
CA GLN A 49 -9.33 15.43 14.20
C GLN A 49 -8.15 15.22 13.26
N TYR A 50 -7.92 16.07 12.24
CA TYR A 50 -6.74 15.90 11.38
C TYR A 50 -5.45 16.44 12.01
N LEU A 51 -5.53 17.29 13.05
CA LEU A 51 -4.36 17.87 13.68
C LEU A 51 -3.50 16.84 14.43
N GLN A 52 -4.08 15.71 14.86
CA GLN A 52 -3.34 14.59 15.47
C GLN A 52 -2.22 14.02 14.55
N TYR A 53 -2.39 14.13 13.23
CA TYR A 53 -1.41 13.65 12.24
C TYR A 53 -0.28 14.65 11.97
N ILE A 54 -0.37 15.83 12.56
CA ILE A 54 0.45 17.01 12.26
C ILE A 54 1.23 17.42 13.51
N VAL A 55 0.57 17.36 14.66
CA VAL A 55 1.06 17.81 15.95
C VAL A 55 0.81 16.71 16.98
N ASN A 56 1.80 15.82 17.08
CA ASN A 56 1.90 14.79 18.10
C ASN A 56 3.29 14.84 18.76
N ASP A 57 3.43 14.11 19.84
CA ASP A 57 4.65 13.97 20.64
C ASP A 57 5.83 13.43 19.83
N LYS A 58 5.60 12.45 18.96
CA LYS A 58 6.65 11.88 18.10
C LYS A 58 7.20 12.89 17.09
N ALA A 59 6.34 13.74 16.53
CA ALA A 59 6.73 14.77 15.58
C ALA A 59 7.38 16.00 16.24
N PHE A 60 7.03 16.30 17.49
CA PHE A 60 7.57 17.44 18.25
C PHE A 60 7.70 17.04 19.74
N PRO A 61 8.78 16.37 20.15
CA PRO A 61 8.91 15.81 21.51
C PRO A 61 8.99 16.87 22.62
N THR A 62 9.37 18.11 22.27
CA THR A 62 9.36 19.28 23.18
C THR A 62 8.04 20.07 23.13
N LEU A 63 6.99 19.56 22.48
CA LEU A 63 5.70 20.25 22.47
C LEU A 63 5.05 20.24 23.87
N ARG A 64 4.73 21.44 24.37
CA ARG A 64 4.19 21.64 25.72
C ARG A 64 2.94 20.79 25.96
N GLN A 65 2.87 20.08 27.08
CA GLN A 65 1.81 19.08 27.35
C GLN A 65 0.37 19.59 27.19
N TYR A 66 0.07 20.87 27.44
CA TYR A 66 -1.30 21.39 27.26
C TYR A 66 -1.69 21.46 25.77
N VAL A 67 -0.72 21.61 24.87
CA VAL A 67 -0.93 21.58 23.41
C VAL A 67 -1.15 20.14 22.96
N LEU A 68 -0.32 19.19 23.42
CA LEU A 68 -0.54 17.75 23.18
C LEU A 68 -1.92 17.32 23.68
N LYS A 69 -2.28 17.67 24.93
CA LYS A 69 -3.58 17.36 25.54
C LYS A 69 -4.77 17.89 24.75
N LEU A 70 -4.63 19.01 24.03
CA LEU A 70 -5.68 19.54 23.15
C LEU A 70 -5.93 18.64 21.93
N TYR A 71 -4.86 18.10 21.33
CA TYR A 71 -4.96 17.26 20.13
C TYR A 71 -5.31 15.80 20.46
N THR A 72 -4.84 15.26 21.58
CA THR A 72 -5.21 13.91 22.06
C THR A 72 -6.68 13.79 22.49
N ILE A 73 -7.47 14.87 22.54
CA ILE A 73 -8.94 14.79 22.72
C ILE A 73 -9.57 13.90 21.63
N PHE A 74 -9.03 13.96 20.41
CA PHE A 74 -9.51 13.20 19.26
C PHE A 74 -8.69 11.94 18.95
N ASP A 75 -7.68 11.66 19.77
CA ASP A 75 -6.96 10.39 19.79
C ASP A 75 -6.63 9.96 21.22
N PRO A 76 -7.64 9.75 22.09
CA PRO A 76 -7.38 9.41 23.47
C PRO A 76 -6.64 8.08 23.53
N ASN A 77 -5.57 8.05 24.34
CA ASN A 77 -4.99 6.78 24.77
C ASN A 77 -6.04 6.03 25.60
N ILE A 78 -6.04 4.71 25.48
CA ILE A 78 -6.94 3.84 26.20
C ILE A 78 -6.37 3.69 27.61
N ILE A 79 -6.75 4.59 28.52
CA ILE A 79 -6.18 4.67 29.87
C ILE A 79 -6.85 3.65 30.82
N SER A 80 -8.03 3.14 30.46
CA SER A 80 -8.72 2.09 31.23
C SER A 80 -9.48 1.11 30.34
N SER A 81 -9.59 -0.13 30.82
CA SER A 81 -10.44 -1.18 30.25
C SER A 81 -11.92 -0.78 30.23
N ILE A 82 -12.40 -0.06 31.25
CA ILE A 82 -13.78 0.48 31.29
C ILE A 82 -14.03 1.43 30.12
N GLN A 83 -13.13 2.39 29.86
CA GLN A 83 -13.22 3.31 28.72
C GLN A 83 -13.20 2.56 27.38
N PHE A 84 -12.38 1.52 27.28
CA PHE A 84 -12.32 0.65 26.10
C PHE A 84 -13.66 -0.04 25.82
N TYR A 85 -14.15 -0.86 26.76
CA TYR A 85 -15.37 -1.65 26.55
C TYR A 85 -16.61 -0.78 26.37
N LEU A 86 -16.70 0.37 27.07
CA LEU A 86 -17.82 1.30 26.90
C LEU A 86 -17.83 1.89 25.49
N THR A 87 -16.68 2.33 24.98
CA THR A 87 -16.57 2.94 23.64
C THR A 87 -16.71 1.90 22.53
N PHE A 88 -16.09 0.72 22.69
CA PHE A 88 -16.22 -0.40 21.76
C PHE A 88 -17.65 -0.94 21.71
N GLY A 89 -18.26 -1.22 22.88
CA GLY A 89 -19.64 -1.66 23.00
C GLY A 89 -20.64 -0.66 22.41
N PHE A 90 -20.42 0.64 22.61
CA PHE A 90 -21.22 1.70 21.98
C PHE A 90 -21.12 1.68 20.44
N ILE A 91 -19.91 1.56 19.88
CA ILE A 91 -19.70 1.52 18.42
C ILE A 91 -20.27 0.22 17.82
N VAL A 92 -20.11 -0.92 18.46
CA VAL A 92 -20.68 -2.21 18.03
C VAL A 92 -22.21 -2.17 18.08
N LEU A 93 -22.80 -1.71 19.19
CA LEU A 93 -24.26 -1.59 19.34
C LEU A 93 -24.85 -0.60 18.33
N PHE A 94 -24.17 0.53 18.07
CA PHE A 94 -24.60 1.46 17.02
C PHE A 94 -24.51 0.81 15.64
N THR A 95 -23.44 0.07 15.33
CA THR A 95 -23.25 -0.60 14.03
C THR A 95 -24.31 -1.69 13.80
N LEU A 96 -24.61 -2.51 14.83
CA LEU A 96 -25.71 -3.47 14.80
C LEU A 96 -27.07 -2.76 14.62
N TYR A 97 -27.28 -1.59 15.23
CA TYR A 97 -28.48 -0.79 15.03
C TYR A 97 -28.60 -0.22 13.60
N VAL A 98 -27.52 0.30 13.01
CA VAL A 98 -27.47 0.72 11.59
C VAL A 98 -27.84 -0.45 10.67
N TYR A 99 -27.26 -1.63 10.93
CA TYR A 99 -27.51 -2.85 10.17
C TYR A 99 -28.96 -3.33 10.31
N PHE A 100 -29.52 -3.31 11.52
CA PHE A 100 -30.92 -3.65 11.76
C PHE A 100 -31.89 -2.67 11.08
N VAL A 101 -31.63 -1.36 11.14
CA VAL A 101 -32.42 -0.34 10.41
C VAL A 101 -32.37 -0.58 8.90
N LEU A 102 -31.19 -0.90 8.35
CA LEU A 102 -31.02 -1.20 6.93
C LEU A 102 -31.74 -2.49 6.52
N ILE A 103 -31.64 -3.58 7.29
CA ILE A 103 -32.41 -4.81 7.07
C ILE A 103 -33.91 -4.57 7.18
N TYR A 104 -34.38 -3.86 8.20
CA TYR A 104 -35.80 -3.56 8.41
C TYR A 104 -36.38 -2.76 7.24
N HIS A 105 -35.62 -1.79 6.73
CA HIS A 105 -36.05 -0.96 5.61
C HIS A 105 -36.05 -1.73 4.26
N ILE A 106 -35.13 -2.69 4.08
CA ILE A 106 -35.15 -3.61 2.93
C ILE A 106 -36.33 -4.58 3.04
N ARG A 107 -36.48 -5.29 4.17
CA ARG A 107 -37.59 -6.25 4.41
C ARG A 107 -38.97 -5.63 4.30
N SER A 108 -39.13 -4.36 4.68
CA SER A 108 -40.41 -3.63 4.55
C SER A 108 -40.68 -3.07 3.14
N ASN A 109 -39.75 -3.23 2.18
CA ASN A 109 -39.78 -2.57 0.86
C ASN A 109 -40.05 -1.05 0.96
N GLY A 110 -39.57 -0.41 2.04
CA GLY A 110 -39.83 0.98 2.38
C GLY A 110 -41.29 1.36 2.69
N ARG A 111 -42.22 0.41 2.79
CA ARG A 111 -43.65 0.67 3.03
C ARG A 111 -43.99 1.05 4.48
N LYS A 112 -43.13 0.72 5.45
CA LYS A 112 -43.29 1.09 6.86
C LYS A 112 -42.20 2.07 7.29
N THR A 113 -42.52 3.36 7.28
CA THR A 113 -41.65 4.41 7.81
C THR A 113 -41.51 4.28 9.32
N MET A 114 -40.28 4.38 9.85
CA MET A 114 -40.08 4.59 11.29
C MET A 114 -40.63 5.98 11.71
N SER A 115 -40.92 6.14 13.01
CA SER A 115 -41.35 7.43 13.54
C SER A 115 -40.30 8.52 13.26
N LYS A 116 -40.75 9.72 12.89
CA LYS A 116 -39.86 10.86 12.58
C LYS A 116 -38.89 11.17 13.74
N LYS A 117 -39.34 10.99 14.99
CA LYS A 117 -38.54 11.21 16.21
C LYS A 117 -37.34 10.25 16.29
N ASN A 118 -37.57 8.94 16.13
CA ASN A 118 -36.50 7.94 16.20
C ASN A 118 -35.50 8.12 15.05
N LEU A 119 -36.01 8.41 13.84
CA LEU A 119 -35.22 8.65 12.64
C LEU A 119 -34.34 9.90 12.76
N TRP A 120 -34.83 10.97 13.41
CA TRP A 120 -34.10 12.21 13.64
C TRP A 120 -32.98 12.05 14.68
N ILE A 121 -33.22 11.35 15.79
CA ILE A 121 -32.18 11.04 16.80
C ILE A 121 -31.08 10.20 16.14
N PHE A 122 -31.44 9.14 15.43
CA PHE A 122 -30.48 8.28 14.73
C PHE A 122 -29.66 9.04 13.68
N ASN A 123 -30.29 9.84 12.81
CA ASN A 123 -29.54 10.60 11.79
C ASN A 123 -28.66 11.70 12.40
N SER A 124 -29.05 12.27 13.55
CA SER A 124 -28.22 13.22 14.31
C SER A 124 -26.98 12.52 14.87
N LEU A 125 -27.15 11.39 15.56
CA LEU A 125 -26.03 10.57 16.06
C LEU A 125 -25.15 10.06 14.93
N TYR A 126 -25.73 9.56 13.83
CA TYR A 126 -24.98 9.15 12.64
C TYR A 126 -24.16 10.31 12.06
N THR A 127 -24.76 11.50 11.93
CA THR A 127 -24.10 12.68 11.40
C THR A 127 -22.94 13.11 12.29
N ILE A 128 -23.11 13.12 13.61
CA ILE A 128 -22.05 13.41 14.56
C ILE A 128 -20.95 12.35 14.45
N LEU A 129 -21.25 11.08 14.72
CA LEU A 129 -20.27 10.00 14.87
C LEU A 129 -19.61 9.58 13.54
N PHE A 130 -20.38 9.37 12.48
CA PHE A 130 -19.92 8.70 11.26
C PHE A 130 -19.78 9.63 10.05
N ARG A 131 -20.06 10.93 10.19
CA ARG A 131 -19.64 11.95 9.21
C ARG A 131 -18.52 12.82 9.79
N TYR A 132 -18.76 13.47 10.93
CA TYR A 132 -17.85 14.46 11.50
C TYR A 132 -16.78 13.84 12.41
N CYS A 133 -17.16 13.03 13.39
CA CYS A 133 -16.25 12.25 14.25
C CYS A 133 -15.75 10.94 13.60
N LEU A 134 -15.89 10.80 12.27
CA LEU A 134 -15.56 9.55 11.58
C LEU A 134 -14.09 9.18 11.71
N GLN A 135 -13.18 10.15 11.84
CA GLN A 135 -11.76 9.86 11.99
C GLN A 135 -11.50 9.25 13.37
N PHE A 136 -12.04 9.86 14.43
CA PHE A 136 -12.02 9.32 15.78
C PHE A 136 -12.60 7.89 15.84
N VAL A 137 -13.76 7.65 15.20
CA VAL A 137 -14.38 6.32 15.18
C VAL A 137 -13.52 5.29 14.42
N LEU A 138 -12.94 5.66 13.28
CA LEU A 138 -12.06 4.76 12.53
C LEU A 138 -10.75 4.49 13.27
N ASN A 139 -10.11 5.51 13.85
CA ASN A 139 -8.91 5.34 14.67
C ASN A 139 -9.21 4.42 15.86
N PHE A 140 -10.30 4.67 16.59
CA PHE A 140 -10.73 3.81 17.69
C PHE A 140 -11.04 2.36 17.26
N LEU A 141 -11.41 2.13 16.00
CA LEU A 141 -11.61 0.77 15.47
C LEU A 141 -10.30 0.12 14.99
N PHE A 142 -9.33 0.87 14.47
CA PHE A 142 -8.01 0.35 14.14
C PHE A 142 -7.15 0.08 15.38
N LYS A 143 -7.23 0.93 16.43
CA LYS A 143 -6.51 0.77 17.70
C LYS A 143 -6.60 -0.66 18.26
N PRO A 144 -7.78 -1.29 18.48
CA PRO A 144 -7.88 -2.65 18.98
C PRO A 144 -7.55 -3.76 17.98
N VAL A 145 -7.31 -3.45 16.69
CA VAL A 145 -6.71 -4.44 15.78
C VAL A 145 -5.25 -4.73 16.18
N TYR A 146 -4.61 -3.79 16.90
CA TYR A 146 -3.19 -3.84 17.23
C TYR A 146 -2.87 -3.64 18.74
N LEU A 147 -3.26 -2.51 19.33
CA LEU A 147 -2.80 -2.04 20.64
C LEU A 147 -3.18 -2.93 21.84
N LEU A 148 -4.10 -3.89 21.68
CA LEU A 148 -4.45 -4.87 22.71
C LEU A 148 -3.24 -5.74 23.13
N CYS A 149 -2.16 -5.76 22.33
CA CYS A 149 -0.93 -6.48 22.64
C CYS A 149 0.23 -5.62 23.17
N GLN A 150 0.14 -4.29 23.12
CA GLN A 150 1.27 -3.40 23.48
C GLN A 150 1.08 -2.72 24.85
N PHE A 151 -0.12 -2.76 25.42
CA PHE A 151 -0.44 -2.09 26.68
C PHE A 151 -1.13 -3.05 27.66
N ASN A 152 -0.41 -3.45 28.72
CA ASN A 152 -0.91 -4.25 29.84
C ASN A 152 -1.89 -3.46 30.72
N ILE A 153 -3.04 -3.12 30.17
CA ILE A 153 -4.15 -2.44 30.86
C ILE A 153 -5.03 -3.51 31.51
N SER A 154 -5.08 -3.49 32.84
CA SER A 154 -5.81 -4.51 33.62
C SER A 154 -7.28 -4.64 33.20
N GLY A 155 -7.67 -5.88 32.89
CA GLY A 155 -9.02 -6.23 32.41
C GLY A 155 -9.23 -6.13 30.90
N ILE A 156 -8.22 -5.75 30.10
CA ILE A 156 -8.21 -5.99 28.64
C ILE A 156 -7.74 -7.45 28.39
N PRO A 157 -8.32 -8.19 27.42
CA PRO A 157 -7.86 -9.53 27.08
C PRO A 157 -6.42 -9.54 26.57
N GLU A 158 -5.67 -10.54 27.04
CA GLU A 158 -4.29 -10.83 26.63
C GLU A 158 -4.15 -11.05 25.10
N CYS A 159 -2.89 -11.01 24.63
CA CYS A 159 -2.55 -11.40 23.27
C CYS A 159 -3.14 -12.76 22.90
N ASP A 160 -3.64 -12.84 21.66
CA ASP A 160 -4.09 -14.06 20.96
C ASP A 160 -5.18 -14.91 21.63
N SER A 161 -5.67 -14.47 22.79
CA SER A 161 -6.91 -14.93 23.40
C SER A 161 -8.08 -14.86 22.43
N VAL A 162 -9.03 -15.80 22.57
CA VAL A 162 -10.19 -15.89 21.67
C VAL A 162 -11.01 -14.59 21.66
N LEU A 163 -11.10 -13.90 22.81
CA LEU A 163 -11.80 -12.61 22.91
C LEU A 163 -11.10 -11.49 22.11
N ASN A 164 -9.76 -11.40 22.17
CA ASN A 164 -8.97 -10.47 21.38
C ASN A 164 -9.18 -10.73 19.86
N THR A 165 -9.14 -12.00 19.45
CA THR A 165 -9.42 -12.42 18.07
C THR A 165 -10.85 -12.06 17.62
N VAL A 166 -11.87 -12.27 18.46
CA VAL A 166 -13.25 -11.86 18.18
C VAL A 166 -13.38 -10.34 18.05
N ILE A 167 -12.72 -9.57 18.92
CA ILE A 167 -12.69 -8.10 18.86
C ILE A 167 -12.05 -7.62 17.55
N LYS A 168 -10.91 -8.20 17.14
CA LYS A 168 -10.23 -7.92 15.86
C LYS A 168 -11.19 -8.13 14.67
N TYR A 169 -11.89 -9.28 14.60
CA TYR A 169 -12.86 -9.53 13.53
C TYR A 169 -14.06 -8.59 13.54
N ILE A 170 -14.64 -8.29 14.72
CA ILE A 170 -15.75 -7.34 14.86
C ILE A 170 -15.33 -5.93 14.40
N ALA A 171 -14.12 -5.48 14.74
CA ALA A 171 -13.59 -4.20 14.31
C ALA A 171 -13.46 -4.12 12.78
N ILE A 172 -12.87 -5.16 12.15
CA ILE A 172 -12.73 -5.24 10.67
C ILE A 172 -14.09 -5.20 9.97
N VAL A 173 -15.05 -6.02 10.41
CA VAL A 173 -16.42 -6.03 9.85
C VAL A 173 -17.09 -4.66 10.02
N THR A 174 -16.90 -4.03 11.17
CA THR A 174 -17.46 -2.71 11.49
C THR A 174 -16.86 -1.62 10.59
N ILE A 175 -15.54 -1.59 10.38
CA ILE A 175 -14.86 -0.66 9.45
C ILE A 175 -15.40 -0.82 8.02
N VAL A 176 -15.60 -2.06 7.55
CA VAL A 176 -16.18 -2.34 6.23
C VAL A 176 -17.62 -1.82 6.12
N LEU A 177 -18.47 -2.12 7.10
CA LEU A 177 -19.87 -1.67 7.13
C LEU A 177 -19.98 -0.13 7.16
N ILE A 178 -19.19 0.53 8.02
CA ILE A 178 -19.11 1.99 8.11
C ILE A 178 -18.68 2.60 6.78
N THR A 179 -17.67 2.02 6.13
CA THR A 179 -17.14 2.50 4.85
C THR A 179 -18.19 2.36 3.74
N VAL A 180 -18.83 1.20 3.61
CA VAL A 180 -19.89 0.95 2.63
C VAL A 180 -21.08 1.89 2.85
N TYR A 181 -21.55 2.02 4.09
CA TYR A 181 -22.65 2.93 4.41
C TYR A 181 -22.28 4.38 4.11
N ASN A 182 -21.08 4.84 4.48
CA ASN A 182 -20.63 6.20 4.15
C ASN A 182 -20.48 6.42 2.64
N VAL A 183 -19.97 5.47 1.86
CA VAL A 183 -19.90 5.58 0.39
C VAL A 183 -21.30 5.78 -0.18
N VAL A 184 -22.29 5.02 0.31
CA VAL A 184 -23.69 5.10 -0.11
C VAL A 184 -24.31 6.44 0.32
N TYR A 185 -24.26 6.79 1.60
CA TYR A 185 -24.80 8.04 2.14
C TYR A 185 -24.18 9.28 1.47
N SER A 186 -22.86 9.28 1.24
CA SER A 186 -22.11 10.33 0.51
C SER A 186 -22.60 10.53 -0.93
N ASN A 187 -23.00 9.46 -1.62
CA ASN A 187 -23.52 9.53 -2.98
C ASN A 187 -24.95 10.11 -3.04
N PHE A 188 -25.83 9.73 -2.11
CA PHE A 188 -27.28 9.99 -2.21
C PHE A 188 -27.83 11.06 -1.25
N ASN A 189 -27.08 11.46 -0.21
CA ASN A 189 -27.41 12.65 0.56
C ASN A 189 -27.02 13.93 -0.23
N MET A 190 -27.96 14.86 -0.31
CA MET A 190 -27.88 16.11 -1.08
C MET A 190 -29.03 17.02 -0.63
N ASN A 191 -28.79 18.34 -0.54
CA ASN A 191 -29.84 19.30 -0.20
C ASN A 191 -30.51 19.81 -1.49
N THR A 192 -31.79 19.47 -1.67
CA THR A 192 -32.59 19.84 -2.86
C THR A 192 -33.06 21.30 -2.85
N ASN A 193 -33.03 22.00 -1.71
CA ASN A 193 -33.37 23.43 -1.64
C ASN A 193 -32.08 24.27 -1.75
N CYS A 194 -31.80 24.78 -2.95
CA CYS A 194 -30.59 25.54 -3.26
C CYS A 194 -30.57 26.96 -2.65
N LEU A 195 -31.74 27.53 -2.35
CA LEU A 195 -31.91 28.94 -2.00
C LEU A 195 -32.05 29.21 -0.50
N SER A 196 -32.33 28.17 0.28
CA SER A 196 -32.44 28.25 1.74
C SER A 196 -31.20 28.97 2.31
N SER A 197 -31.44 30.07 3.04
CA SER A 197 -30.45 30.66 3.95
C SER A 197 -30.03 29.58 4.95
N GLY A 198 -31.06 29.02 5.60
CA GLY A 198 -31.14 27.90 6.57
C GLY A 198 -30.25 26.67 6.38
N LYS A 199 -29.51 26.54 5.27
CA LYS A 199 -28.76 25.34 4.88
C LYS A 199 -27.43 25.67 4.21
N TYR A 200 -26.56 26.42 4.90
CA TYR A 200 -25.20 26.78 4.42
C TYR A 200 -24.36 25.60 3.90
N PHE A 201 -24.50 24.42 4.52
CA PHE A 201 -23.79 23.18 4.15
C PHE A 201 -24.49 22.35 3.05
N GLY A 202 -25.51 22.91 2.41
CA GLY A 202 -26.09 22.31 1.22
C GLY A 202 -25.06 22.17 0.09
N SER A 203 -25.22 21.10 -0.68
CA SER A 203 -24.55 20.93 -1.97
C SER A 203 -25.47 20.17 -2.92
N MET A 204 -25.43 20.57 -4.19
CA MET A 204 -25.98 19.87 -5.34
C MET A 204 -25.05 18.73 -5.80
N HIS A 205 -23.75 18.96 -5.61
CA HIS A 205 -22.71 17.96 -5.77
C HIS A 205 -22.76 16.96 -4.61
N LYS A 206 -21.86 15.96 -4.59
CA LYS A 206 -21.90 14.93 -3.54
C LYS A 206 -21.63 15.58 -2.17
N ALA A 207 -22.49 15.31 -1.19
CA ALA A 207 -22.42 15.96 0.13
C ALA A 207 -21.17 15.60 0.94
N ASN A 208 -20.48 14.52 0.56
CA ASN A 208 -19.05 14.32 0.77
C ASN A 208 -18.40 13.87 -0.55
N ILE A 209 -17.10 14.07 -0.68
CA ILE A 209 -16.32 13.51 -1.79
C ILE A 209 -15.94 12.10 -1.36
N ASN A 210 -16.25 11.06 -2.14
CA ASN A 210 -15.86 9.69 -1.74
C ASN A 210 -14.34 9.54 -1.58
N GLY A 211 -13.54 10.36 -2.26
CA GLY A 211 -12.09 10.48 -2.03
C GLY A 211 -11.71 11.02 -0.64
N LEU A 212 -12.50 11.93 -0.04
CA LEU A 212 -12.31 12.36 1.36
C LEU A 212 -12.60 11.21 2.33
N LEU A 213 -13.63 10.40 2.06
CA LEU A 213 -13.92 9.20 2.85
C LEU A 213 -12.79 8.16 2.75
N PHE A 214 -12.28 7.89 1.55
CA PHE A 214 -11.12 7.00 1.39
C PHE A 214 -9.86 7.60 2.03
N THR A 215 -9.65 8.92 1.95
CA THR A 215 -8.59 9.62 2.68
C THR A 215 -8.68 9.37 4.18
N LYS A 216 -9.86 9.57 4.78
CA LYS A 216 -10.11 9.28 6.20
C LYS A 216 -9.74 7.85 6.57
N LEU A 217 -10.24 6.88 5.79
CA LEU A 217 -9.99 5.45 6.01
C LEU A 217 -8.50 5.10 5.92
N ILE A 218 -7.78 5.63 4.93
CA ILE A 218 -6.36 5.35 4.74
C ILE A 218 -5.53 6.03 5.84
N LEU A 219 -5.83 7.28 6.22
CA LEU A 219 -5.18 7.95 7.35
C LEU A 219 -5.41 7.19 8.66
N ALA A 220 -6.62 6.68 8.91
CA ALA A 220 -6.95 5.92 10.11
C ALA A 220 -6.24 4.56 10.14
N CYS A 221 -6.14 3.88 8.99
CA CYS A 221 -5.39 2.64 8.87
C CYS A 221 -3.88 2.86 9.07
N ILE A 222 -3.34 3.94 8.51
CA ILE A 222 -1.91 4.24 8.60
C ILE A 222 -1.51 4.67 10.02
N ALA A 223 -2.26 5.58 10.64
CA ALA A 223 -1.93 6.06 11.98
C ALA A 223 -2.44 5.16 13.12
N GLY A 224 -3.58 4.51 12.96
CA GLY A 224 -4.19 3.64 13.99
C GLY A 224 -3.76 2.17 13.93
N PHE A 225 -3.09 1.75 12.86
CA PHE A 225 -2.57 0.38 12.70
C PHE A 225 -1.12 0.35 12.17
N LEU A 226 -0.79 0.95 11.02
CA LEU A 226 0.53 0.76 10.40
C LEU A 226 1.70 1.35 11.21
N PHE A 227 1.59 2.56 11.75
CA PHE A 227 2.68 3.12 12.57
C PHE A 227 2.79 2.45 13.94
N PRO A 228 1.71 2.19 14.70
CA PRO A 228 1.78 1.31 15.86
C PRO A 228 2.45 -0.04 15.54
N TYR A 229 2.13 -0.63 14.39
CA TYR A 229 2.73 -1.89 13.92
C TYR A 229 4.25 -1.81 13.77
N LEU A 230 4.75 -0.81 13.05
CA LEU A 230 6.20 -0.61 12.86
C LEU A 230 6.89 -0.24 14.19
N MET A 231 6.21 0.52 15.05
CA MET A 231 6.74 0.99 16.34
C MET A 231 6.98 -0.13 17.35
N ALA A 232 6.05 -1.09 17.53
CA ALA A 232 6.31 -2.27 18.38
C ALA A 232 7.08 -3.39 17.65
N LYS A 233 7.67 -3.06 16.49
CA LYS A 233 8.76 -3.80 15.86
C LYS A 233 10.08 -3.03 15.90
N ASN A 234 10.17 -2.02 16.77
CA ASN A 234 11.33 -1.18 17.03
C ASN A 234 11.91 -0.50 15.77
N VAL A 235 11.16 -0.44 14.67
CA VAL A 235 11.56 0.24 13.44
C VAL A 235 11.73 1.72 13.74
N ASN A 236 12.94 2.23 13.49
CA ASN A 236 13.40 3.54 13.95
C ASN A 236 12.44 4.70 13.58
N ASP A 237 11.98 5.45 14.60
CA ASP A 237 11.14 6.67 14.46
C ASP A 237 11.67 7.65 13.40
N ALA A 238 13.00 7.73 13.22
CA ALA A 238 13.64 8.58 12.22
C ALA A 238 13.31 8.21 10.77
N ILE A 239 12.91 6.96 10.50
CA ILE A 239 12.45 6.45 9.19
C ILE A 239 10.93 6.62 9.07
N ILE A 240 10.19 6.29 10.14
CA ILE A 240 8.73 6.29 10.15
C ILE A 240 8.16 7.70 9.96
N ALA A 241 8.69 8.70 10.68
CA ALA A 241 8.11 10.04 10.69
C ALA A 241 8.22 10.77 9.32
N PRO A 242 9.36 10.75 8.60
CA PRO A 242 9.44 11.29 7.23
C PRO A 242 8.44 10.67 6.25
N LEU A 243 8.24 9.35 6.33
CA LEU A 243 7.29 8.62 5.48
C LEU A 243 5.85 9.07 5.75
N LEU A 244 5.49 9.21 7.03
CA LEU A 244 4.23 9.81 7.49
C LEU A 244 4.02 11.21 6.91
N TYR A 245 5.00 12.12 7.05
CA TYR A 245 4.88 13.50 6.58
C TYR A 245 4.67 13.58 5.06
N VAL A 246 5.46 12.84 4.27
CA VAL A 246 5.34 12.78 2.81
C VAL A 246 3.96 12.25 2.40
N PHE A 247 3.49 11.18 3.04
CA PHE A 247 2.17 10.60 2.76
C PHE A 247 1.03 11.59 3.02
N VAL A 248 1.00 12.21 4.21
CA VAL A 248 -0.07 13.14 4.60
C VAL A 248 -0.02 14.42 3.75
N CYS A 249 1.18 14.92 3.43
CA CYS A 249 1.38 16.03 2.50
C CYS A 249 0.73 15.76 1.14
N GLY A 250 1.01 14.61 0.52
CA GLY A 250 0.44 14.24 -0.79
C GLY A 250 -1.09 14.10 -0.76
N VAL A 251 -1.62 13.47 0.28
CA VAL A 251 -3.06 13.26 0.47
C VAL A 251 -3.82 14.57 0.65
N PHE A 252 -3.36 15.46 1.53
CA PHE A 252 -4.04 16.75 1.74
C PHE A 252 -3.81 17.73 0.59
N SER A 253 -2.69 17.65 -0.13
CA SER A 253 -2.47 18.38 -1.39
C SER A 253 -3.54 18.01 -2.44
N TYR A 254 -3.85 16.72 -2.59
CA TYR A 254 -4.92 16.27 -3.48
C TYR A 254 -6.30 16.83 -3.05
N LEU A 255 -6.63 16.78 -1.76
CA LEU A 255 -7.88 17.34 -1.24
C LEU A 255 -7.99 18.85 -1.44
N ALA A 256 -6.92 19.61 -1.16
CA ALA A 256 -6.87 21.05 -1.38
C ALA A 256 -7.09 21.41 -2.86
N VAL A 257 -6.40 20.73 -3.78
CA VAL A 257 -6.54 20.94 -5.23
C VAL A 257 -7.94 20.55 -5.74
N PHE A 258 -8.56 19.50 -5.17
CA PHE A 258 -9.96 19.14 -5.49
C PHE A 258 -10.94 20.21 -4.99
N GLN A 259 -10.80 20.64 -3.73
CA GLN A 259 -11.64 21.62 -3.08
C GLN A 259 -11.59 22.97 -3.81
N LEU A 260 -10.39 23.42 -4.19
CA LEU A 260 -10.16 24.62 -4.98
C LEU A 260 -10.88 24.58 -6.33
N LYS A 261 -10.80 23.46 -7.06
CA LYS A 261 -11.36 23.33 -8.42
C LYS A 261 -12.89 23.20 -8.46
N ASN A 262 -13.50 22.61 -7.43
CA ASN A 262 -14.90 22.21 -7.45
C ASN A 262 -15.81 23.01 -6.50
N GLN A 263 -15.24 23.71 -5.50
CA GLN A 263 -15.95 24.60 -4.55
C GLN A 263 -17.30 24.02 -4.05
N PRO A 264 -17.38 22.77 -3.58
CA PRO A 264 -18.61 21.97 -3.55
C PRO A 264 -19.78 22.52 -2.69
N TYR A 265 -19.53 23.37 -1.69
CA TYR A 265 -20.58 23.85 -0.79
C TYR A 265 -21.25 25.15 -1.30
N TYR A 266 -22.54 25.35 -1.05
CA TYR A 266 -23.24 26.60 -1.42
C TYR A 266 -22.76 27.87 -0.68
N SER A 267 -21.88 27.75 0.32
CA SER A 267 -21.30 28.88 1.05
C SER A 267 -19.84 29.11 0.68
N ILE A 268 -19.50 30.35 0.33
CA ILE A 268 -18.12 30.77 0.03
C ILE A 268 -17.22 30.54 1.25
N TYR A 269 -17.67 30.97 2.43
CA TYR A 269 -16.93 30.84 3.69
C TYR A 269 -16.56 29.38 4.02
N ILE A 270 -17.47 28.43 3.77
CA ILE A 270 -17.21 27.00 4.02
C ILE A 270 -16.19 26.45 3.02
N ASN A 271 -16.24 26.88 1.74
CA ASN A 271 -15.23 26.45 0.78
C ASN A 271 -13.85 27.03 1.09
N ASN A 272 -13.78 28.32 1.46
CA ASN A 272 -12.55 28.98 1.90
C ASN A 272 -11.98 28.27 3.14
N TYR A 273 -12.82 27.96 4.13
CA TYR A 273 -12.45 27.25 5.35
C TYR A 273 -11.86 25.86 5.06
N ARG A 274 -12.56 25.00 4.31
CA ARG A 274 -12.08 23.65 3.99
C ARG A 274 -10.84 23.64 3.11
N PHE A 275 -10.73 24.58 2.16
CA PHE A 275 -9.48 24.75 1.41
C PHE A 275 -8.34 25.17 2.34
N ALA A 276 -8.58 26.15 3.23
CA ALA A 276 -7.59 26.65 4.17
C ALA A 276 -7.09 25.57 5.12
N VAL A 277 -7.96 24.70 5.63
CA VAL A 277 -7.56 23.49 6.36
C VAL A 277 -6.66 22.62 5.48
N TYR A 278 -7.17 22.06 4.39
CA TYR A 278 -6.41 21.04 3.62
C TYR A 278 -5.08 21.56 3.06
N ALA A 279 -5.03 22.81 2.60
CA ALA A 279 -3.79 23.43 2.11
C ALA A 279 -2.79 23.69 3.25
N THR A 280 -3.26 24.07 4.44
CA THR A 280 -2.39 24.28 5.61
C THR A 280 -1.80 22.97 6.11
N ILE A 281 -2.62 21.91 6.18
CA ILE A 281 -2.14 20.57 6.54
C ILE A 281 -1.06 20.12 5.55
N ALA A 282 -1.31 20.24 4.25
CA ALA A 282 -0.34 19.86 3.23
C ALA A 282 0.99 20.64 3.31
N ILE A 283 0.93 21.97 3.42
CA ILE A 283 2.13 22.82 3.47
C ILE A 283 2.89 22.61 4.78
N PHE A 284 2.19 22.49 5.91
CA PHE A 284 2.84 22.23 7.20
C PHE A 284 3.54 20.86 7.21
N GLN A 285 2.96 19.82 6.62
CA GLN A 285 3.62 18.51 6.54
C GLN A 285 4.91 18.53 5.71
N ALA A 286 4.97 19.35 4.65
CA ALA A 286 6.23 19.60 3.94
C ALA A 286 7.26 20.34 4.82
N ILE A 287 6.81 21.23 5.72
CA ILE A 287 7.67 21.91 6.69
C ILE A 287 8.15 20.93 7.79
N SER A 288 7.29 20.06 8.33
CA SER A 288 7.67 18.99 9.28
C SER A 288 8.72 18.05 8.70
N PHE A 289 8.57 17.65 7.43
CA PHE A 289 9.58 16.86 6.73
C PHE A 289 10.94 17.58 6.70
N ILE A 290 10.98 18.87 6.36
CA ILE A 290 12.20 19.69 6.38
C ILE A 290 12.77 19.83 7.80
N PHE A 291 11.93 20.04 8.81
CA PHE A 291 12.35 20.16 10.21
C PHE A 291 12.93 18.85 10.78
N HIS A 292 12.43 17.70 10.30
CA HIS A 292 12.96 16.38 10.63
C HIS A 292 14.28 16.11 9.90
N SER A 293 14.37 16.43 8.61
CA SER A 293 15.61 16.27 7.82
C SER A 293 16.79 17.15 8.27
N ILE A 294 16.56 18.13 9.16
CA ILE A 294 17.58 19.01 9.73
C ILE A 294 17.68 18.82 11.27
N ASP A 295 16.99 17.83 11.84
CA ASP A 295 16.91 17.50 13.27
C ASP A 295 16.38 18.62 14.22
N ILE A 296 15.97 19.76 13.68
CA ILE A 296 15.48 20.92 14.46
C ILE A 296 14.09 20.72 15.07
N TYR A 297 13.36 19.65 14.72
CA TYR A 297 12.06 19.30 15.30
C TYR A 297 12.09 19.07 16.82
N LYS A 298 13.27 18.72 17.37
CA LYS A 298 13.52 18.60 18.80
C LYS A 298 13.53 19.94 19.54
N SER A 299 13.70 21.07 18.85
CA SER A 299 13.85 22.40 19.47
C SER A 299 12.54 22.93 20.05
N GLN A 300 12.55 23.32 21.33
CA GLN A 300 11.43 23.99 22.01
C GLN A 300 10.96 25.25 21.25
N VAL A 301 11.90 25.98 20.62
CA VAL A 301 11.59 27.19 19.85
C VAL A 301 10.77 26.85 18.60
N VAL A 302 11.08 25.73 17.94
CA VAL A 302 10.28 25.22 16.80
C VAL A 302 8.91 24.78 17.31
N ALA A 303 8.86 23.98 18.37
CA ALA A 303 7.61 23.48 18.95
C ALA A 303 6.66 24.61 19.42
N ASP A 304 7.18 25.69 20.00
CA ASP A 304 6.39 26.85 20.43
C ASP A 304 5.92 27.72 19.24
N ILE A 305 6.67 27.75 18.13
CA ILE A 305 6.32 28.50 16.91
C ILE A 305 5.33 27.75 16.01
N VAL A 306 5.31 26.41 16.06
CA VAL A 306 4.43 25.54 15.24
C VAL A 306 2.96 25.98 15.21
N PRO A 307 2.28 26.26 16.34
CA PRO A 307 0.89 26.73 16.33
C PRO A 307 0.71 28.06 15.58
N VAL A 308 1.70 28.96 15.65
CA VAL A 308 1.68 30.26 14.97
C VAL A 308 1.83 30.07 13.46
N ILE A 309 2.71 29.17 13.01
CA ILE A 309 2.85 28.79 11.59
C ILE A 309 1.52 28.25 11.05
N ILE A 310 0.85 27.35 11.77
CA ILE A 310 -0.45 26.79 11.37
C ILE A 310 -1.51 27.91 11.19
N ILE A 311 -1.58 28.86 12.12
CA ILE A 311 -2.51 30.00 12.03
C ILE A 311 -2.20 30.90 10.83
N ILE A 312 -0.92 31.22 10.59
CA ILE A 312 -0.49 32.06 9.46
C ILE A 312 -0.84 31.37 8.12
N LEU A 313 -0.47 30.10 7.96
CA LEU A 313 -0.79 29.30 6.77
C LEU A 313 -2.30 29.25 6.53
N PHE A 314 -3.10 29.05 7.59
CA PHE A 314 -4.55 29.02 7.48
C PHE A 314 -5.13 30.35 6.96
N ILE A 315 -4.68 31.49 7.51
CA ILE A 315 -5.14 32.82 7.08
C ILE A 315 -4.75 33.08 5.62
N VAL A 316 -3.51 32.76 5.23
CA VAL A 316 -3.04 32.92 3.84
C VAL A 316 -3.85 32.04 2.88
N ASN A 317 -4.03 30.76 3.18
CA ASN A 317 -4.78 29.84 2.33
C ASN A 317 -6.28 30.21 2.23
N PHE A 318 -6.89 30.72 3.31
CA PHE A 318 -8.27 31.22 3.28
C PHE A 318 -8.43 32.40 2.31
N LYS A 319 -7.50 33.37 2.35
CA LYS A 319 -7.48 34.51 1.42
C LYS A 319 -7.20 34.05 -0.02
N LEU A 320 -6.35 33.04 -0.21
CA LEU A 320 -6.05 32.48 -1.53
C LEU A 320 -7.30 31.90 -2.21
N ASN A 321 -8.14 31.13 -1.50
CA ASN A 321 -9.40 30.62 -2.07
C ASN A 321 -10.41 31.74 -2.37
N ASP A 322 -10.50 32.78 -1.53
CA ASP A 322 -11.34 33.96 -1.77
C ASP A 322 -10.91 34.74 -3.03
N ILE A 323 -9.61 34.97 -3.20
CA ILE A 323 -9.03 35.58 -4.40
C ILE A 323 -9.30 34.73 -5.64
N TYR A 324 -9.13 33.40 -5.53
CA TYR A 324 -9.41 32.45 -6.61
C TYR A 324 -10.90 32.46 -7.02
N TYR A 325 -11.81 32.43 -6.04
CA TYR A 325 -13.26 32.50 -6.26
C TYR A 325 -13.68 33.82 -6.93
N LYS A 326 -13.16 34.96 -6.45
CA LYS A 326 -13.40 36.28 -7.05
C LYS A 326 -12.83 36.38 -8.47
N SER A 327 -11.67 35.77 -8.72
CA SER A 327 -11.05 35.68 -10.06
C SER A 327 -11.90 34.82 -11.03
N ILE A 328 -12.47 33.71 -10.55
CA ILE A 328 -13.43 32.89 -11.32
C ILE A 328 -14.66 33.73 -11.70
N LEU A 329 -15.34 34.36 -10.73
CA LEU A 329 -16.53 35.15 -11.01
C LEU A 329 -16.24 36.34 -11.94
N LYS A 330 -15.16 37.10 -11.69
CA LYS A 330 -14.76 38.25 -12.53
C LYS A 330 -14.47 37.80 -13.97
N ARG A 331 -13.85 36.64 -14.17
CA ARG A 331 -13.66 36.04 -15.51
C ARG A 331 -14.98 35.64 -16.14
N ILE A 332 -15.85 34.92 -15.41
CA ILE A 332 -17.13 34.42 -15.92
C ILE A 332 -18.00 35.60 -16.38
N TYR A 333 -18.26 36.57 -15.52
CA TYR A 333 -19.11 37.70 -15.87
C TYR A 333 -18.50 38.57 -16.97
N LYS A 334 -17.17 38.77 -17.00
CA LYS A 334 -16.50 39.44 -18.12
C LYS A 334 -16.67 38.66 -19.43
N LYS A 335 -16.48 37.34 -19.44
CA LYS A 335 -16.64 36.51 -20.66
C LYS A 335 -18.10 36.38 -21.10
N TYR A 336 -19.04 36.37 -20.17
CA TYR A 336 -20.47 36.40 -20.45
C TYR A 336 -20.87 37.73 -21.09
N TYR A 337 -20.45 38.86 -20.51
CA TYR A 337 -20.70 40.20 -21.08
C TYR A 337 -20.03 40.40 -22.44
N GLU A 338 -18.77 39.98 -22.61
CA GLU A 338 -18.10 39.97 -23.92
C GLU A 338 -18.86 39.12 -24.95
N LYS A 339 -19.40 37.96 -24.55
CA LYS A 339 -20.21 37.12 -25.44
C LYS A 339 -21.53 37.82 -25.80
N GLN A 340 -22.19 38.48 -24.84
CA GLN A 340 -23.44 39.17 -25.07
C GLN A 340 -23.24 40.39 -25.99
N VAL A 341 -22.23 41.24 -25.75
CA VAL A 341 -21.90 42.34 -26.68
C VAL A 341 -21.65 41.81 -28.11
N VAL A 342 -21.03 40.64 -28.25
CA VAL A 342 -20.82 39.99 -29.56
C VAL A 342 -22.09 39.34 -30.15
N SER A 343 -23.09 38.92 -29.36
CA SER A 343 -24.40 38.54 -29.90
C SER A 343 -25.18 39.75 -30.37
N ASP A 344 -25.25 40.77 -29.52
CA ASP A 344 -26.11 41.94 -29.71
C ASP A 344 -25.61 42.76 -30.92
N LEU A 345 -24.28 42.86 -31.14
CA LEU A 345 -23.68 43.41 -32.36
C LEU A 345 -23.99 42.58 -33.62
N ARG A 346 -24.00 41.25 -33.54
CA ARG A 346 -24.33 40.39 -34.70
C ARG A 346 -25.80 40.51 -35.09
N GLU A 347 -26.68 40.57 -34.09
CA GLU A 347 -28.11 40.74 -34.28
C GLU A 347 -28.40 42.12 -34.91
N SER A 348 -27.84 43.21 -34.35
CA SER A 348 -27.99 44.55 -34.93
C SER A 348 -27.48 44.65 -36.37
N THR A 349 -26.30 44.06 -36.66
CA THR A 349 -25.75 44.04 -38.02
C THR A 349 -26.68 43.30 -38.99
N SER A 350 -27.22 42.14 -38.60
CA SER A 350 -28.14 41.37 -39.45
C SER A 350 -29.48 42.07 -39.71
N VAL A 351 -29.98 42.85 -38.75
CA VAL A 351 -31.23 43.61 -38.87
C VAL A 351 -31.05 44.83 -39.78
N ASP A 352 -29.90 45.50 -39.75
CA ASP A 352 -29.63 46.61 -40.65
C ASP A 352 -29.27 46.14 -42.07
N GLU A 353 -28.61 44.99 -42.25
CA GLU A 353 -28.47 44.35 -43.57
C GLU A 353 -29.84 44.03 -44.21
N LEU A 354 -30.79 43.52 -43.43
CA LEU A 354 -32.16 43.24 -43.88
C LEU A 354 -33.00 44.50 -44.19
N LYS A 355 -32.59 45.70 -43.77
CA LYS A 355 -33.29 46.97 -44.06
C LYS A 355 -32.89 47.62 -45.39
N TYR A 356 -31.79 47.20 -46.02
CA TYR A 356 -31.38 47.75 -47.32
C TYR A 356 -32.00 46.96 -48.48
N SER A 357 -32.99 47.56 -49.14
CA SER A 357 -33.49 47.01 -50.41
C SER A 357 -32.35 46.95 -51.45
N PRO A 358 -32.31 45.91 -52.31
CA PRO A 358 -31.18 45.68 -53.22
C PRO A 358 -30.94 46.81 -54.23
N GLU A 359 -31.93 47.67 -54.45
CA GLU A 359 -31.83 48.85 -55.31
C GLU A 359 -30.96 49.97 -54.70
N LYS A 360 -31.04 50.18 -53.37
CA LYS A 360 -30.26 51.24 -52.68
C LYS A 360 -28.78 50.87 -52.54
N LEU A 361 -28.44 49.58 -52.59
CA LEU A 361 -27.05 49.10 -52.55
C LEU A 361 -26.26 49.42 -53.83
N LYS A 362 -26.92 49.64 -54.98
CA LYS A 362 -26.26 49.94 -56.27
C LYS A 362 -25.62 51.35 -56.36
N LYS A 363 -25.77 52.23 -55.35
CA LYS A 363 -25.28 53.63 -55.41
C LYS A 363 -24.31 54.06 -54.29
N LYS A 364 -23.91 53.18 -53.37
CA LYS A 364 -22.76 53.44 -52.48
C LYS A 364 -21.50 52.76 -53.03
N SER A 365 -20.36 53.44 -52.92
CA SER A 365 -19.10 53.04 -53.54
C SER A 365 -18.57 51.73 -52.95
N VAL A 366 -18.39 50.71 -53.80
CA VAL A 366 -17.91 49.37 -53.43
C VAL A 366 -16.55 49.40 -52.72
N TYR A 367 -15.73 50.43 -52.95
CA TYR A 367 -14.46 50.58 -52.23
C TYR A 367 -14.61 50.68 -50.69
N GLN A 368 -15.71 51.25 -50.18
CA GLN A 368 -15.97 51.24 -48.72
C GLN A 368 -16.36 49.86 -48.19
N SER A 369 -16.90 48.95 -49.02
CA SER A 369 -17.14 47.57 -48.58
C SER A 369 -15.87 46.72 -48.64
N VAL A 370 -14.93 46.98 -49.55
CA VAL A 370 -13.62 46.30 -49.56
C VAL A 370 -12.81 46.63 -48.30
N GLU A 371 -12.71 47.91 -47.95
CA GLU A 371 -12.03 48.34 -46.71
C GLU A 371 -12.68 47.71 -45.47
N ARG A 372 -14.02 47.68 -45.43
CA ARG A 372 -14.79 47.02 -44.37
C ARG A 372 -14.52 45.51 -44.31
N ILE A 373 -14.50 44.81 -45.44
CA ILE A 373 -14.18 43.37 -45.53
C ILE A 373 -12.73 43.06 -45.08
N THR A 374 -11.79 43.99 -45.30
CA THR A 374 -10.40 43.82 -44.83
C THR A 374 -10.18 44.19 -43.36
N THR A 375 -11.05 45.02 -42.76
CA THR A 375 -10.92 45.47 -41.36
C THR A 375 -11.83 44.71 -40.39
N GLU A 376 -12.99 44.21 -40.83
CA GLU A 376 -13.87 43.33 -40.05
C GLU A 376 -13.26 41.93 -39.90
N THR A 377 -12.29 41.84 -38.99
CA THR A 377 -11.68 40.58 -38.54
C THR A 377 -12.71 39.70 -37.85
N TYR A 378 -13.44 38.89 -38.65
CA TYR A 378 -14.47 37.96 -38.19
C TYR A 378 -14.05 37.21 -36.92
N ILE A 379 -14.65 37.56 -35.79
CA ILE A 379 -14.39 36.92 -34.49
C ILE A 379 -15.05 35.54 -34.48
N LYS A 380 -14.40 34.59 -35.17
CA LYS A 380 -14.85 33.22 -35.42
C LYS A 380 -14.62 32.28 -34.23
N LYS A 381 -13.98 32.79 -33.17
CA LYS A 381 -13.64 32.05 -31.94
C LYS A 381 -14.77 32.19 -30.92
N GLU A 382 -15.53 31.11 -30.74
CA GLU A 382 -16.56 30.99 -29.71
C GLU A 382 -16.02 31.38 -28.31
N ILE A 383 -16.66 32.38 -27.69
CA ILE A 383 -16.29 32.87 -26.36
C ILE A 383 -16.84 31.89 -25.31
N LYS A 384 -15.95 31.04 -24.78
CA LYS A 384 -16.26 30.12 -23.68
C LYS A 384 -16.24 30.88 -22.36
N VAL A 385 -17.43 31.04 -21.79
CA VAL A 385 -17.66 31.67 -20.48
C VAL A 385 -17.09 30.81 -19.34
N PHE A 386 -17.37 29.51 -19.38
CA PHE A 386 -17.04 28.56 -18.33
C PHE A 386 -15.89 27.63 -18.76
N LYS A 387 -15.03 27.21 -17.82
CA LYS A 387 -14.01 26.17 -18.05
C LYS A 387 -14.52 24.76 -17.69
N ASN A 388 -15.46 24.66 -16.75
CA ASN A 388 -16.07 23.42 -16.28
C ASN A 388 -17.55 23.67 -15.93
N PHE A 389 -18.31 22.61 -15.62
CA PHE A 389 -19.74 22.74 -15.34
C PHE A 389 -20.07 23.21 -13.90
N TYR A 390 -19.13 23.13 -12.96
CA TYR A 390 -19.27 23.67 -11.60
C TYR A 390 -19.30 25.20 -11.63
N GLU A 391 -18.53 25.81 -12.54
CA GLU A 391 -18.52 27.26 -12.76
C GLU A 391 -19.90 27.85 -13.10
N CYS A 392 -20.80 27.07 -13.70
CA CYS A 392 -22.18 27.49 -13.96
C CYS A 392 -23.00 27.66 -12.66
N GLU A 393 -22.90 26.71 -11.74
CA GLU A 393 -23.60 26.81 -10.44
C GLU A 393 -22.95 27.87 -9.54
N ILE A 394 -21.60 27.93 -9.50
CA ILE A 394 -20.84 28.96 -8.79
C ILE A 394 -21.28 30.37 -9.23
N ALA A 395 -21.47 30.58 -10.54
CA ALA A 395 -21.95 31.84 -11.11
C ALA A 395 -23.41 32.15 -10.75
N CYS A 396 -24.21 31.19 -10.30
CA CYS A 396 -25.61 31.36 -9.93
C CYS A 396 -25.83 31.48 -8.41
N ARG A 397 -24.78 31.35 -7.58
CA ARG A 397 -24.87 31.42 -6.10
C ARG A 397 -25.37 32.75 -5.55
N PHE A 398 -25.29 33.85 -6.31
CA PHE A 398 -25.78 35.16 -5.90
C PHE A 398 -27.30 35.16 -5.59
N LEU A 399 -28.07 34.23 -6.17
CA LEU A 399 -29.49 34.04 -5.85
C LEU A 399 -29.79 33.75 -4.38
N ARG A 400 -28.82 33.25 -3.60
CA ARG A 400 -29.01 33.04 -2.16
C ARG A 400 -29.17 34.37 -1.41
N ASN A 401 -28.58 35.45 -1.92
CA ASN A 401 -28.55 36.78 -1.31
C ASN A 401 -29.48 37.78 -2.04
N ASN A 402 -29.69 37.63 -3.34
CA ASN A 402 -30.63 38.45 -4.12
C ASN A 402 -31.62 37.56 -4.88
N ARG A 403 -32.89 37.59 -4.48
CA ARG A 403 -33.98 36.78 -5.07
C ARG A 403 -34.94 37.60 -5.96
N ASN A 404 -34.52 38.76 -6.47
CA ASN A 404 -35.34 39.55 -7.40
C ASN A 404 -35.51 38.85 -8.76
N ILE A 405 -36.47 39.31 -9.57
CA ILE A 405 -36.82 38.66 -10.83
C ILE A 405 -35.73 38.85 -11.89
N GLU A 406 -34.95 39.93 -11.78
CA GLU A 406 -33.78 40.23 -12.60
C GLU A 406 -32.64 39.24 -12.31
N ALA A 407 -32.41 38.89 -11.04
CA ALA A 407 -31.46 37.84 -10.66
C ALA A 407 -31.91 36.45 -11.14
N TYR A 408 -33.21 36.17 -11.13
CA TYR A 408 -33.78 34.96 -11.71
C TYR A 408 -33.50 34.86 -13.21
N GLN A 409 -33.77 35.94 -13.96
CA GLN A 409 -33.50 36.01 -15.39
C GLN A 409 -31.99 35.88 -15.70
N LEU A 410 -31.11 36.51 -14.91
CA LEU A 410 -29.66 36.38 -15.08
C LEU A 410 -29.18 34.95 -14.81
N MET A 411 -29.66 34.29 -13.74
CA MET A 411 -29.37 32.88 -13.47
C MET A 411 -29.84 31.99 -14.62
N ARG A 412 -31.06 32.22 -15.14
CA ARG A 412 -31.61 31.46 -16.26
C ARG A 412 -30.72 31.59 -17.50
N LYS A 413 -30.32 32.81 -17.89
CA LYS A 413 -29.39 33.05 -19.01
C LYS A 413 -28.02 32.39 -18.78
N LEU A 414 -27.49 32.40 -17.55
CA LEU A 414 -26.22 31.73 -17.21
C LEU A 414 -26.32 30.20 -17.31
N PHE A 415 -27.45 29.59 -16.94
CA PHE A 415 -27.69 28.16 -17.16
C PHE A 415 -27.99 27.81 -18.61
N GLU A 416 -28.69 28.65 -19.36
CA GLU A 416 -28.91 28.47 -20.81
C GLU A 416 -27.57 28.51 -21.57
N GLU A 417 -26.64 29.40 -21.20
CA GLU A 417 -25.26 29.39 -21.69
C GLU A 417 -24.47 28.16 -21.21
N GLY A 418 -24.73 27.68 -20.00
CA GLY A 418 -24.17 26.43 -19.47
C GLY A 418 -24.64 25.19 -20.26
N PHE A 419 -25.92 25.09 -20.58
CA PHE A 419 -26.48 24.07 -21.46
C PHE A 419 -25.79 24.14 -22.83
N ASN A 420 -25.65 25.33 -23.40
CA ASN A 420 -25.00 25.52 -24.71
C ASN A 420 -23.54 25.03 -24.74
N GLN A 421 -22.74 25.29 -23.69
CA GLN A 421 -21.34 24.86 -23.62
C GLN A 421 -21.15 23.37 -23.26
N PHE A 422 -22.09 22.78 -22.51
CA PHE A 422 -21.97 21.44 -21.93
C PHE A 422 -23.22 20.57 -22.17
N LYS A 423 -23.78 20.60 -23.39
CA LYS A 423 -25.03 19.89 -23.80
C LYS A 423 -25.15 18.43 -23.35
N HIS A 424 -24.03 17.73 -23.19
CA HIS A 424 -23.99 16.31 -22.78
C HIS A 424 -23.91 16.06 -21.27
N GLU A 425 -23.81 17.10 -20.43
CA GLU A 425 -23.59 16.97 -18.98
C GLU A 425 -24.89 17.21 -18.19
N ALA A 426 -25.63 16.13 -17.99
CA ALA A 426 -26.90 16.08 -17.24
C ALA A 426 -26.86 16.75 -15.85
N ASN A 427 -25.69 16.86 -15.20
CA ASN A 427 -25.56 17.60 -13.94
C ASN A 427 -26.01 19.07 -14.08
N ILE A 428 -25.79 19.75 -15.21
CA ILE A 428 -26.22 21.16 -15.36
C ILE A 428 -27.74 21.26 -15.45
N TYR A 429 -28.37 20.42 -16.25
CA TYR A 429 -29.83 20.35 -16.39
C TYR A 429 -30.49 20.05 -15.03
N ILE A 430 -29.95 19.09 -14.28
CA ILE A 430 -30.38 18.78 -12.93
C ILE A 430 -30.19 19.99 -11.99
N MET A 431 -29.01 20.64 -11.98
CA MET A 431 -28.77 21.83 -11.15
C MET A 431 -29.75 22.97 -11.47
N ALA A 432 -29.92 23.29 -12.76
CA ALA A 432 -30.83 24.34 -13.22
C ALA A 432 -32.28 24.04 -12.81
N TRP A 433 -32.74 22.79 -13.00
CA TRP A 433 -34.07 22.36 -12.56
C TRP A 433 -34.28 22.59 -11.07
N TYR A 434 -33.35 22.14 -10.21
CA TYR A 434 -33.49 22.35 -8.75
C TYR A 434 -33.37 23.83 -8.33
N TYR A 435 -32.63 24.66 -9.05
CA TYR A 435 -32.61 26.12 -8.84
C TYR A 435 -33.95 26.78 -9.23
N ILE A 436 -34.51 26.42 -10.38
CA ILE A 436 -35.81 26.93 -10.84
C ILE A 436 -36.94 26.42 -9.94
N HIS A 437 -36.98 25.13 -9.61
CA HIS A 437 -37.92 24.55 -8.65
C HIS A 437 -37.82 25.22 -7.27
N SER A 438 -36.61 25.54 -6.80
CA SER A 438 -36.43 26.30 -5.55
C SER A 438 -37.02 27.73 -5.66
N MET A 439 -36.89 28.40 -6.81
CA MET A 439 -37.50 29.72 -7.04
C MET A 439 -39.03 29.63 -7.18
N LYS A 440 -39.55 28.67 -7.96
CA LYS A 440 -40.98 28.35 -8.06
C LYS A 440 -41.57 28.13 -6.68
N LYS A 441 -40.92 27.33 -5.83
CA LYS A 441 -41.32 27.08 -4.45
C LYS A 441 -41.30 28.36 -3.60
N PHE A 442 -40.20 29.14 -3.62
CA PHE A 442 -40.11 30.40 -2.89
C PHE A 442 -41.21 31.40 -3.30
N TYR A 443 -41.49 31.55 -4.60
CA TYR A 443 -42.56 32.43 -5.10
C TYR A 443 -43.97 31.90 -4.79
N LYS A 444 -44.17 30.58 -4.72
CA LYS A 444 -45.42 29.93 -4.27
C LYS A 444 -45.66 30.20 -2.78
N GLU A 445 -44.64 29.98 -1.94
CA GLU A 445 -44.68 30.21 -0.48
C GLU A 445 -44.90 31.68 -0.11
N ASN A 446 -44.44 32.63 -0.92
CA ASN A 446 -44.59 34.08 -0.69
C ASN A 446 -45.79 34.70 -1.45
N ASN A 447 -46.68 33.89 -2.05
CA ASN A 447 -47.81 34.34 -2.87
C ASN A 447 -47.46 35.23 -4.09
N LEU A 448 -46.18 35.40 -4.42
CA LEU A 448 -45.69 36.23 -5.52
C LEU A 448 -45.95 35.61 -6.90
N LEU A 449 -46.19 34.30 -6.96
CA LEU A 449 -46.31 33.55 -8.22
C LEU A 449 -47.48 34.03 -9.12
N LYS A 450 -48.51 34.67 -8.54
CA LYS A 450 -49.62 35.30 -9.31
C LYS A 450 -49.23 36.60 -10.05
N LYS A 451 -48.07 37.19 -9.76
CA LYS A 451 -47.61 38.47 -10.36
C LYS A 451 -46.79 38.30 -11.65
N TYR A 452 -46.48 37.06 -12.03
CA TYR A 452 -45.60 36.72 -13.15
C TYR A 452 -46.19 35.56 -13.95
N ASP A 453 -45.77 35.40 -15.21
CA ASP A 453 -46.21 34.28 -16.03
C ASP A 453 -45.73 32.93 -15.45
N MET A 454 -46.64 31.97 -15.33
CA MET A 454 -46.36 30.57 -14.97
C MET A 454 -45.34 29.93 -15.92
N ASN A 455 -45.32 30.31 -17.21
CA ASN A 455 -44.33 29.82 -18.18
C ASN A 455 -42.89 30.20 -17.80
N LEU A 456 -42.71 31.27 -17.03
CA LEU A 456 -41.39 31.69 -16.54
C LEU A 456 -40.77 30.66 -15.56
N PHE A 457 -41.61 29.82 -14.94
CA PHE A 457 -41.26 28.77 -13.98
C PHE A 457 -41.48 27.34 -14.53
N ASN A 458 -41.78 27.18 -15.83
CA ASN A 458 -41.94 25.87 -16.44
C ASN A 458 -40.57 25.22 -16.69
N ASP A 459 -40.26 24.17 -15.92
CA ASP A 459 -38.96 23.50 -15.91
C ASP A 459 -38.98 22.05 -16.45
N GLU A 460 -40.15 21.51 -16.83
CA GLU A 460 -40.28 20.12 -17.27
C GLU A 460 -39.43 19.79 -18.50
N GLY A 461 -39.26 20.74 -19.42
CA GLY A 461 -38.37 20.59 -20.58
C GLY A 461 -36.90 20.42 -20.20
N ILE A 462 -36.44 21.02 -19.09
CA ILE A 462 -35.06 20.91 -18.60
C ILE A 462 -34.83 19.50 -18.04
N LEU A 463 -35.81 18.94 -17.32
CA LEU A 463 -35.70 17.59 -16.78
C LEU A 463 -35.79 16.52 -17.87
N ASN A 464 -36.66 16.70 -18.87
CA ASN A 464 -36.72 15.84 -20.06
C ASN A 464 -35.38 15.81 -20.82
N ASN A 465 -34.78 16.99 -21.06
CA ASN A 465 -33.43 17.09 -21.64
C ASN A 465 -32.37 16.38 -20.79
N ALA A 466 -32.53 16.31 -19.46
CA ALA A 466 -31.64 15.54 -18.59
C ALA A 466 -31.86 14.03 -18.72
N MET A 467 -33.10 13.55 -18.89
CA MET A 467 -33.43 12.12 -19.03
C MET A 467 -32.83 11.48 -20.28
N ASP A 468 -32.81 12.22 -21.39
CA ASP A 468 -32.29 11.74 -22.68
C ASP A 468 -30.74 11.66 -22.71
N LEU A 469 -30.07 12.11 -21.65
CA LEU A 469 -28.61 12.03 -21.48
C LEU A 469 -28.14 10.79 -20.71
N LYS A 470 -26.81 10.58 -20.67
CA LYS A 470 -26.19 9.38 -20.10
C LYS A 470 -26.14 9.40 -18.57
N LEU A 471 -27.25 9.02 -17.92
CA LEU A 471 -27.39 8.99 -16.46
C LEU A 471 -26.61 7.85 -15.78
N ASP A 472 -25.91 8.16 -14.68
CA ASP A 472 -25.46 7.19 -13.68
C ASP A 472 -26.51 7.01 -12.57
N MET A 473 -26.27 6.09 -11.61
CA MET A 473 -27.23 5.78 -10.54
C MET A 473 -27.56 6.98 -9.64
N ARG A 474 -26.64 7.94 -9.46
CA ARG A 474 -26.91 9.18 -8.69
C ARG A 474 -27.71 10.17 -9.53
N LYS A 475 -27.38 10.34 -10.81
CA LYS A 475 -28.12 11.21 -11.73
C LYS A 475 -29.55 10.69 -11.96
N LYS A 476 -29.73 9.37 -12.08
CA LYS A 476 -31.05 8.73 -12.08
C LYS A 476 -31.80 8.98 -10.77
N TYR A 477 -31.17 8.82 -9.60
CA TYR A 477 -31.84 9.10 -8.33
C TYR A 477 -32.26 10.58 -8.21
N LEU A 478 -31.40 11.51 -8.62
CA LEU A 478 -31.71 12.94 -8.71
C LEU A 478 -32.93 13.20 -9.62
N ILE A 479 -32.97 12.59 -10.80
CA ILE A 479 -34.10 12.76 -11.74
C ILE A 479 -35.35 12.06 -11.22
N ASN A 480 -35.28 10.83 -10.72
CA ASN A 480 -36.40 10.14 -10.05
C ASN A 480 -36.94 10.96 -8.88
N LYS A 481 -36.09 11.73 -8.20
CA LYS A 481 -36.50 12.59 -7.10
C LYS A 481 -37.16 13.89 -7.59
N ALA A 482 -36.65 14.49 -8.65
CA ALA A 482 -37.30 15.61 -9.35
C ALA A 482 -38.66 15.17 -9.95
N GLU A 483 -38.70 14.06 -10.67
CA GLU A 483 -39.91 13.34 -11.09
C GLU A 483 -40.81 13.07 -9.89
N SER A 484 -40.32 12.64 -8.72
CA SER A 484 -41.19 12.42 -7.55
C SER A 484 -41.81 13.71 -7.00
N TYR A 485 -41.14 14.86 -7.10
CA TYR A 485 -41.76 16.15 -6.75
C TYR A 485 -42.82 16.57 -7.77
N ILE A 486 -42.58 16.33 -9.06
CA ILE A 486 -43.56 16.55 -10.15
C ILE A 486 -44.73 15.56 -10.06
N GLU A 487 -44.48 14.29 -9.75
CA GLU A 487 -45.48 13.24 -9.52
C GLU A 487 -46.25 13.49 -8.23
N ILE A 488 -45.72 14.14 -7.21
CA ILE A 488 -46.52 14.59 -6.06
C ILE A 488 -47.45 15.73 -6.51
N GLU A 489 -46.92 16.75 -7.22
CA GLU A 489 -47.72 17.86 -7.79
C GLU A 489 -48.75 17.38 -8.86
N LYS A 490 -48.58 16.17 -9.44
CA LYS A 490 -49.51 15.55 -10.41
C LYS A 490 -50.40 14.44 -9.84
N ARG A 491 -49.97 13.65 -8.84
CA ARG A 491 -50.79 12.60 -8.18
C ARG A 491 -51.75 13.13 -7.13
N GLU A 492 -51.60 14.38 -6.71
CA GLU A 492 -52.72 15.15 -6.14
C GLU A 492 -53.93 15.22 -7.10
N ASN A 493 -53.79 14.82 -8.37
CA ASN A 493 -54.83 14.92 -9.40
C ASN A 493 -55.26 13.60 -10.11
N SER A 494 -54.61 12.42 -9.98
CA SER A 494 -55.10 11.12 -10.53
C SER A 494 -54.26 9.84 -10.23
N MET A 495 -54.87 8.64 -10.35
CA MET A 495 -54.23 7.30 -10.30
C MET A 495 -55.09 6.17 -10.94
N ASN A 496 -54.50 5.23 -11.73
CA ASN A 496 -54.44 3.76 -11.49
C ASN A 496 -54.05 2.87 -12.72
N THR A 497 -53.06 1.96 -12.55
CA THR A 497 -52.88 0.51 -12.98
C THR A 497 -53.34 -0.02 -14.39
N ASN A 498 -53.00 -1.20 -14.96
CA ASN A 498 -51.96 -2.30 -14.95
C ASN A 498 -52.37 -3.34 -16.07
N SER A 499 -51.68 -4.43 -16.49
CA SER A 499 -50.26 -4.86 -16.62
C SER A 499 -50.15 -6.22 -17.41
N LEU A 500 -48.92 -6.58 -17.87
CA LEU A 500 -48.21 -7.90 -18.03
C LEU A 500 -48.94 -9.25 -17.71
N ASP A 501 -48.53 -10.48 -18.14
CA ASP A 501 -47.33 -11.04 -18.84
C ASP A 501 -47.61 -12.49 -19.33
N VAL A 502 -46.82 -13.07 -20.28
CA VAL A 502 -46.60 -14.55 -20.43
C VAL A 502 -45.22 -14.85 -21.04
N GLU A 503 -44.46 -15.80 -20.47
CA GLU A 503 -43.09 -16.19 -20.89
C GLU A 503 -42.88 -17.72 -20.68
N SER A 504 -42.60 -18.54 -21.71
CA SER A 504 -42.02 -19.91 -21.54
C SER A 504 -41.72 -20.75 -22.79
N SER A 505 -42.40 -20.59 -23.94
CA SER A 505 -42.15 -21.38 -25.18
C SER A 505 -40.76 -21.16 -25.82
N ILE A 506 -39.97 -20.31 -25.19
CA ILE A 506 -39.04 -19.39 -25.82
C ILE A 506 -37.68 -20.04 -26.13
N LYS A 507 -37.33 -21.19 -25.50
CA LYS A 507 -35.93 -21.51 -25.15
C LYS A 507 -34.97 -22.02 -26.26
N LEU A 508 -35.45 -22.72 -27.28
CA LEU A 508 -34.61 -23.15 -28.42
C LEU A 508 -34.60 -22.08 -29.52
N GLU A 509 -35.76 -21.49 -29.75
CA GLU A 509 -35.94 -20.24 -30.49
C GLU A 509 -34.95 -19.20 -29.94
N GLU A 510 -34.86 -19.05 -28.61
CA GLU A 510 -33.90 -18.20 -27.88
C GLU A 510 -32.45 -18.43 -28.31
N LEU A 511 -32.03 -19.65 -28.66
CA LEU A 511 -30.63 -19.88 -29.03
C LEU A 511 -30.34 -19.42 -30.47
N LYS A 512 -31.26 -19.65 -31.42
CA LYS A 512 -31.15 -19.05 -32.76
C LYS A 512 -31.32 -17.53 -32.66
N ASN A 513 -32.38 -17.09 -32.00
CA ASN A 513 -32.75 -15.70 -31.83
C ASN A 513 -31.68 -14.93 -31.06
N ASN A 514 -31.10 -15.40 -29.95
CA ASN A 514 -30.01 -14.69 -29.27
C ASN A 514 -28.79 -14.50 -30.18
N VAL A 515 -28.47 -15.44 -31.08
CA VAL A 515 -27.36 -15.29 -32.03
C VAL A 515 -27.70 -14.31 -33.15
N VAL A 516 -28.89 -14.42 -33.73
CA VAL A 516 -29.36 -13.49 -34.78
C VAL A 516 -29.58 -12.08 -34.19
N ILE A 517 -30.10 -11.95 -32.97
CA ILE A 517 -30.17 -10.70 -32.19
C ILE A 517 -28.77 -10.16 -31.91
N THR A 518 -27.78 -11.00 -31.58
CA THR A 518 -26.38 -10.54 -31.39
C THR A 518 -25.74 -10.08 -32.71
N HIS A 519 -26.09 -10.71 -33.83
CA HIS A 519 -25.71 -10.30 -35.19
C HIS A 519 -26.38 -8.96 -35.56
N ILE A 520 -27.70 -8.86 -35.43
CA ILE A 520 -28.50 -7.65 -35.64
C ILE A 520 -28.02 -6.51 -34.74
N GLN A 521 -27.69 -6.74 -33.47
CA GLN A 521 -27.09 -5.73 -32.59
C GLN A 521 -25.72 -5.25 -33.11
N GLY A 522 -24.93 -6.14 -33.72
CA GLY A 522 -23.70 -5.78 -34.42
C GLY A 522 -23.97 -4.85 -35.61
N LEU A 523 -24.94 -5.19 -36.47
CA LEU A 523 -25.35 -4.37 -37.63
C LEU A 523 -26.00 -3.04 -37.19
N GLN A 524 -26.84 -3.05 -36.16
CA GLN A 524 -27.48 -1.86 -35.59
C GLN A 524 -26.46 -0.91 -34.97
N GLU A 525 -25.42 -1.41 -34.28
CA GLU A 525 -24.31 -0.57 -33.79
C GLU A 525 -23.45 0.00 -34.92
N ILE A 526 -23.26 -0.75 -36.02
CA ILE A 526 -22.60 -0.26 -37.24
C ILE A 526 -23.46 0.84 -37.89
N LYS A 527 -24.76 0.61 -38.07
CA LYS A 527 -25.74 1.59 -38.59
C LYS A 527 -25.80 2.84 -37.73
N GLU A 528 -25.95 2.70 -36.41
CA GLU A 528 -26.00 3.82 -35.46
C GLU A 528 -24.69 4.62 -35.49
N LEU A 529 -23.54 3.95 -35.64
CA LEU A 529 -22.25 4.62 -35.82
C LEU A 529 -22.18 5.38 -37.16
N PHE A 530 -22.67 4.84 -38.27
CA PHE A 530 -22.76 5.58 -39.54
C PHE A 530 -23.72 6.78 -39.45
N THR A 531 -24.91 6.63 -38.84
CA THR A 531 -25.86 7.73 -38.59
C THR A 531 -25.26 8.83 -37.71
N LYS A 532 -24.48 8.44 -36.69
CA LYS A 532 -23.70 9.38 -35.86
C LYS A 532 -22.61 10.09 -36.65
N LEU A 533 -21.85 9.36 -37.47
CA LEU A 533 -20.78 9.95 -38.30
C LEU A 533 -21.35 10.95 -39.31
N ARG A 534 -22.46 10.60 -39.99
CA ARG A 534 -23.22 11.48 -40.91
C ARG A 534 -23.68 12.78 -40.27
N SER A 535 -24.13 12.72 -39.00
CA SER A 535 -24.57 13.89 -38.25
C SER A 535 -23.43 14.63 -37.53
N SER A 536 -22.24 14.03 -37.42
CA SER A 536 -21.10 14.60 -36.70
C SER A 536 -20.35 15.66 -37.51
N THR A 537 -20.50 16.93 -37.12
CA THR A 537 -19.65 18.04 -37.57
C THR A 537 -18.58 18.43 -36.55
N ASN A 538 -18.64 17.86 -35.33
CA ASN A 538 -17.89 18.29 -34.16
C ASN A 538 -16.99 17.16 -33.62
N THR A 539 -15.70 17.45 -33.46
CA THR A 539 -14.68 16.49 -33.03
C THR A 539 -14.86 16.01 -31.58
N LYS A 540 -15.60 16.74 -30.73
CA LYS A 540 -15.96 16.26 -29.39
C LYS A 540 -16.83 15.01 -29.44
N ASP A 541 -17.83 14.97 -30.32
CA ASP A 541 -18.85 13.93 -30.33
C ASP A 541 -18.26 12.58 -30.78
N ILE A 542 -17.24 12.62 -31.66
CA ILE A 542 -16.42 11.48 -32.07
C ILE A 542 -15.81 10.72 -30.88
N SER A 543 -15.46 11.42 -29.79
CA SER A 543 -14.92 10.76 -28.59
C SER A 543 -15.93 9.82 -27.90
N SER A 544 -17.23 10.02 -28.11
CA SER A 544 -18.28 9.14 -27.59
C SER A 544 -18.40 7.84 -28.39
N TYR A 545 -18.03 7.85 -29.68
CA TYR A 545 -18.15 6.72 -30.61
C TYR A 545 -17.14 5.60 -30.31
N ALA A 546 -16.16 5.85 -29.43
CA ALA A 546 -15.35 4.83 -28.76
C ALA A 546 -16.17 3.85 -27.90
N LEU A 547 -17.45 4.14 -27.63
CA LEU A 547 -18.38 3.16 -27.09
C LEU A 547 -18.91 2.23 -28.19
N ASN A 548 -19.37 2.78 -29.33
CA ASN A 548 -19.89 1.99 -30.44
C ASN A 548 -18.84 1.01 -30.99
N ILE A 549 -17.61 1.44 -31.25
CA ILE A 549 -16.51 0.52 -31.66
C ILE A 549 -16.25 -0.59 -30.62
N SER A 550 -16.37 -0.27 -29.32
CA SER A 550 -16.23 -1.25 -28.23
C SER A 550 -17.41 -2.22 -28.13
N ASN A 551 -18.61 -1.78 -28.51
CA ASN A 551 -19.82 -2.60 -28.57
C ASN A 551 -19.82 -3.49 -29.83
N ILE A 552 -19.49 -2.96 -31.01
CA ILE A 552 -19.27 -3.73 -32.24
C ILE A 552 -18.23 -4.82 -31.98
N CYS A 553 -17.12 -4.51 -31.30
CA CYS A 553 -16.10 -5.50 -30.91
C CYS A 553 -16.68 -6.59 -29.99
N LYS A 554 -17.50 -6.21 -29.00
CA LYS A 554 -18.20 -7.16 -28.11
C LYS A 554 -19.15 -8.06 -28.90
N PHE A 555 -20.02 -7.50 -29.75
CA PHE A 555 -21.00 -8.24 -30.53
C PHE A 555 -20.34 -9.13 -31.58
N GLN A 556 -19.29 -8.65 -32.28
CA GLN A 556 -18.43 -9.46 -33.13
C GLN A 556 -17.86 -10.68 -32.39
N ASN A 557 -17.22 -10.49 -31.22
CA ASN A 557 -16.65 -11.63 -30.48
C ASN A 557 -17.75 -12.56 -29.94
N SER A 558 -18.90 -12.03 -29.54
CA SER A 558 -20.04 -12.79 -29.01
C SER A 558 -20.70 -13.65 -30.10
N ALA A 559 -21.18 -13.05 -31.19
CA ALA A 559 -21.78 -13.76 -32.30
C ALA A 559 -20.78 -14.73 -32.95
N TYR A 560 -19.51 -14.34 -33.15
CA TYR A 560 -18.49 -15.27 -33.65
C TYR A 560 -18.32 -16.48 -32.73
N SER A 561 -18.35 -16.30 -31.41
CA SER A 561 -18.28 -17.43 -30.46
C SER A 561 -19.55 -18.29 -30.52
N GLN A 562 -20.73 -17.68 -30.56
CA GLN A 562 -21.99 -18.41 -30.54
C GLN A 562 -22.25 -19.14 -31.86
N TYR A 563 -22.02 -18.52 -33.02
CA TYR A 563 -22.07 -19.17 -34.32
C TYR A 563 -21.10 -20.37 -34.37
N ASN A 564 -19.86 -20.22 -33.89
CA ASN A 564 -18.93 -21.36 -33.83
C ASN A 564 -19.40 -22.48 -32.88
N THR A 565 -20.06 -22.15 -31.76
CA THR A 565 -20.67 -23.16 -30.88
C THR A 565 -21.82 -23.89 -31.57
N ILE A 566 -22.76 -23.16 -32.19
CA ILE A 566 -23.91 -23.76 -32.87
C ILE A 566 -23.46 -24.58 -34.09
N ILE A 567 -22.49 -24.11 -34.89
CA ILE A 567 -21.94 -24.86 -36.04
C ILE A 567 -21.18 -26.12 -35.58
N ARG A 568 -20.63 -26.15 -34.37
CA ARG A 568 -20.02 -27.36 -33.78
C ARG A 568 -21.07 -28.34 -33.21
N GLN A 569 -22.16 -27.84 -32.64
CA GLN A 569 -23.22 -28.65 -32.03
C GLN A 569 -24.28 -29.14 -33.03
N PHE A 570 -24.51 -28.37 -34.08
CA PHE A 570 -25.53 -28.58 -35.11
C PHE A 570 -24.93 -28.33 -36.51
N PRO A 571 -23.93 -29.12 -36.95
CA PRO A 571 -23.23 -28.89 -38.22
C PRO A 571 -24.16 -28.94 -39.45
N ASP A 572 -25.27 -29.67 -39.36
CA ASP A 572 -26.27 -29.79 -40.43
C ASP A 572 -27.21 -28.56 -40.55
N ALA A 573 -27.10 -27.58 -39.64
CA ALA A 573 -27.84 -26.33 -39.67
C ALA A 573 -27.35 -25.39 -40.81
N LYS A 574 -27.78 -25.70 -42.03
CA LYS A 574 -27.44 -24.96 -43.26
C LYS A 574 -27.94 -23.51 -43.23
N ASP A 575 -29.02 -23.24 -42.50
CA ASP A 575 -29.53 -21.90 -42.19
C ASP A 575 -28.51 -21.11 -41.34
N VAL A 576 -28.07 -21.66 -40.20
CA VAL A 576 -27.09 -21.02 -39.32
C VAL A 576 -25.76 -20.80 -40.05
N SER A 577 -25.34 -21.75 -40.88
CA SER A 577 -24.13 -21.65 -41.69
C SER A 577 -24.19 -20.51 -42.72
N LYS A 578 -25.33 -20.29 -43.38
CA LYS A 578 -25.55 -19.12 -44.25
C LYS A 578 -25.50 -17.80 -43.45
N MET A 579 -26.14 -17.74 -42.29
CA MET A 579 -26.13 -16.54 -41.45
C MET A 579 -24.74 -16.22 -40.88
N TYR A 580 -23.91 -17.24 -40.66
CA TYR A 580 -22.50 -17.06 -40.29
C TYR A 580 -21.64 -16.50 -41.44
N VAL A 581 -21.90 -16.91 -42.69
CA VAL A 581 -21.25 -16.32 -43.88
C VAL A 581 -21.60 -14.84 -44.01
N LEU A 582 -22.89 -14.47 -43.87
CA LEU A 582 -23.33 -13.07 -43.86
C LEU A 582 -22.67 -12.28 -42.71
N PHE A 583 -22.68 -12.82 -41.49
CA PHE A 583 -22.01 -12.21 -40.34
C PHE A 583 -20.50 -11.99 -40.55
N LEU A 584 -19.81 -12.93 -41.22
CA LEU A 584 -18.39 -12.80 -41.56
C LEU A 584 -18.14 -11.67 -42.57
N MET A 585 -19.07 -11.43 -43.51
CA MET A 585 -19.00 -10.32 -44.46
C MET A 585 -19.40 -8.99 -43.79
N ASP A 586 -20.66 -8.85 -43.41
CA ASP A 586 -21.29 -7.57 -43.07
C ASP A 586 -20.89 -7.04 -41.69
N VAL A 587 -20.59 -7.91 -40.73
CA VAL A 587 -20.16 -7.48 -39.37
C VAL A 587 -18.65 -7.60 -39.19
N MET A 588 -18.02 -8.72 -39.61
CA MET A 588 -16.58 -8.93 -39.39
C MET A 588 -15.66 -8.39 -40.50
N ASN A 589 -16.18 -8.13 -41.71
CA ASN A 589 -15.38 -7.75 -42.88
C ASN A 589 -14.24 -8.74 -43.17
N LYS A 590 -14.58 -10.03 -43.20
CA LYS A 590 -13.70 -11.20 -43.42
C LYS A 590 -14.14 -11.96 -44.67
N ASP A 591 -14.22 -11.24 -45.78
CA ASP A 591 -14.61 -11.75 -47.10
C ASP A 591 -13.88 -13.05 -47.50
N ASP A 592 -12.62 -13.18 -47.08
CA ASP A 592 -11.74 -14.33 -47.33
C ASP A 592 -12.16 -15.61 -46.58
N LEU A 593 -12.66 -15.47 -45.36
CA LEU A 593 -13.25 -16.58 -44.59
C LEU A 593 -14.68 -16.85 -45.04
N ALA A 594 -15.47 -15.81 -45.32
CA ALA A 594 -16.81 -15.96 -45.86
C ALA A 594 -16.82 -16.78 -47.16
N PHE A 595 -15.92 -16.47 -48.10
CA PHE A 595 -15.75 -17.20 -49.36
C PHE A 595 -15.34 -18.68 -49.15
N LYS A 596 -14.49 -18.97 -48.15
CA LYS A 596 -14.12 -20.35 -47.79
C LYS A 596 -15.30 -21.17 -47.25
N TYR A 597 -16.15 -20.57 -46.41
CA TYR A 597 -17.35 -21.24 -45.90
C TYR A 597 -18.46 -21.35 -46.95
N ALA A 598 -18.64 -20.34 -47.80
CA ALA A 598 -19.63 -20.34 -48.89
C ALA A 598 -19.37 -21.45 -49.92
N ASN A 599 -18.11 -21.71 -50.27
CA ASN A 599 -17.71 -22.71 -51.26
C ASN A 599 -17.68 -24.16 -50.72
N GLY A 600 -18.36 -24.45 -49.61
CA GLY A 600 -18.61 -25.83 -49.14
C GLY A 600 -17.41 -26.61 -48.59
N ASN A 601 -16.20 -26.04 -48.54
CA ASN A 601 -14.95 -26.68 -48.08
C ASN A 601 -14.86 -26.88 -46.54
N VAL A 602 -15.99 -27.20 -45.89
CA VAL A 602 -16.11 -27.38 -44.45
C VAL A 602 -15.28 -28.57 -43.96
N LYS A 603 -15.16 -29.65 -44.74
CA LYS A 603 -14.35 -30.85 -44.36
C LYS A 603 -12.87 -30.52 -44.15
N MET A 604 -12.22 -29.81 -45.08
CA MET A 604 -10.81 -29.39 -44.94
C MET A 604 -10.56 -28.44 -43.76
N LEU A 605 -11.59 -27.69 -43.33
CA LEU A 605 -11.51 -26.82 -42.15
C LEU A 605 -11.61 -27.57 -40.82
N ALA A 606 -12.12 -28.81 -40.79
CA ALA A 606 -12.08 -29.63 -39.59
C ALA A 606 -10.64 -30.08 -39.28
N GLU A 607 -9.94 -30.59 -40.31
CA GLU A 607 -8.54 -31.07 -40.23
C GLU A 607 -7.56 -29.93 -39.94
N HIS A 608 -7.70 -28.77 -40.60
CA HIS A 608 -6.79 -27.65 -40.35
C HIS A 608 -6.94 -27.05 -38.92
N ASN A 609 -8.09 -27.24 -38.26
CA ASN A 609 -8.27 -26.82 -36.87
C ASN A 609 -7.73 -27.84 -35.85
N SER A 610 -7.67 -29.15 -36.15
CA SER A 610 -7.02 -30.12 -35.25
C SER A 610 -5.50 -29.92 -35.24
N VAL A 611 -4.89 -29.69 -36.40
CA VAL A 611 -3.44 -29.45 -36.53
C VAL A 611 -2.98 -28.15 -35.85
N GLN A 612 -3.84 -27.13 -35.71
CA GLN A 612 -3.53 -25.92 -34.93
C GLN A 612 -3.85 -26.03 -33.44
N ALA A 613 -4.64 -27.01 -33.01
CA ALA A 613 -4.81 -27.35 -31.60
C ALA A 613 -3.56 -28.07 -31.06
N SER A 614 -3.06 -29.08 -31.80
CA SER A 614 -1.88 -29.89 -31.43
C SER A 614 -0.54 -29.15 -31.46
N ALA A 615 -0.53 -27.84 -31.74
CA ALA A 615 0.66 -27.00 -31.80
C ALA A 615 0.81 -26.04 -30.59
N ASN A 616 -0.08 -26.13 -29.59
CA ASN A 616 -0.07 -25.26 -28.39
C ASN A 616 -0.14 -26.03 -27.06
N GLU A 617 -0.01 -27.36 -27.07
CA GLU A 617 0.10 -28.19 -25.86
C GLU A 617 1.36 -29.07 -25.90
N VAL A 618 1.80 -29.53 -24.73
CA VAL A 618 3.07 -30.25 -24.44
C VAL A 618 4.32 -29.36 -24.31
N THR A 619 4.47 -28.76 -23.12
CA THR A 619 5.77 -28.69 -22.43
C THR A 619 5.58 -29.08 -20.96
N SER A 620 5.61 -30.38 -20.67
CA SER A 620 5.64 -30.95 -19.32
C SER A 620 6.64 -32.13 -19.33
N PRO A 621 7.68 -32.14 -18.48
CA PRO A 621 8.71 -33.18 -18.48
C PRO A 621 8.28 -34.42 -17.68
N THR A 622 9.21 -35.38 -17.56
CA THR A 622 9.08 -36.73 -16.94
C THR A 622 8.14 -37.69 -17.68
N SER A 623 8.42 -38.99 -17.77
CA SER A 623 9.52 -39.79 -17.19
C SER A 623 10.10 -40.77 -18.22
N ALA A 624 11.21 -41.45 -17.88
CA ALA A 624 11.91 -42.37 -18.77
C ALA A 624 11.60 -43.84 -18.44
N ASN A 625 11.54 -44.70 -19.46
CA ASN A 625 12.29 -45.97 -19.55
C ASN A 625 11.97 -46.74 -20.85
N GLU A 626 12.80 -47.77 -21.09
CA GLU A 626 12.69 -48.84 -22.12
C GLU A 626 12.77 -48.37 -23.60
N ILE A 627 13.71 -48.79 -24.47
CA ILE A 627 14.60 -49.96 -24.69
C ILE A 627 14.19 -50.71 -25.98
N ALA A 628 15.18 -50.96 -26.85
CA ALA A 628 15.13 -51.82 -28.05
C ALA A 628 14.24 -51.34 -29.23
N SER A 629 14.53 -51.64 -30.50
CA SER A 629 15.78 -51.97 -31.24
C SER A 629 15.48 -51.86 -32.78
N PRO A 630 16.37 -52.12 -33.78
CA PRO A 630 16.47 -51.19 -34.91
C PRO A 630 16.41 -51.76 -36.35
N THR A 631 15.85 -50.95 -37.26
CA THR A 631 16.14 -50.95 -38.71
C THR A 631 16.17 -49.49 -39.19
N LYS A 632 17.26 -48.97 -39.79
CA LYS A 632 17.81 -49.25 -41.14
C LYS A 632 16.81 -48.85 -42.25
N ILE A 633 17.19 -48.11 -43.30
CA ILE A 633 18.54 -47.85 -43.86
C ILE A 633 18.55 -46.55 -44.72
N ASN A 634 19.69 -45.82 -44.70
CA ASN A 634 20.23 -44.87 -45.73
C ASN A 634 19.39 -43.62 -46.17
N ASP A 635 19.96 -42.51 -46.69
CA ASP A 635 21.38 -42.14 -46.92
C ASP A 635 21.63 -40.60 -46.93
N VAL A 636 22.92 -40.20 -47.03
CA VAL A 636 23.45 -38.91 -47.56
C VAL A 636 22.93 -37.60 -46.92
N LYS A 637 23.69 -36.90 -46.05
CA LYS A 637 24.78 -35.92 -46.36
C LYS A 637 24.33 -34.77 -47.31
N ASP A 638 24.52 -33.48 -47.04
CA ASP A 638 25.50 -32.79 -46.20
C ASP A 638 24.94 -31.53 -45.51
N LYS A 639 25.66 -31.01 -44.50
CA LYS A 639 25.46 -29.67 -43.94
C LYS A 639 26.73 -28.82 -44.11
N LYS A 640 26.67 -27.77 -44.94
CA LYS A 640 27.58 -26.62 -44.86
C LYS A 640 26.84 -25.32 -45.16
N ALA A 641 27.35 -24.22 -44.60
CA ALA A 641 26.60 -22.99 -44.39
C ALA A 641 26.31 -22.18 -45.66
N LEU A 642 25.24 -21.39 -45.62
CA LEU A 642 25.11 -20.17 -46.44
C LEU A 642 24.21 -19.13 -45.74
N THR A 643 24.85 -18.15 -45.10
CA THR A 643 24.21 -16.92 -44.63
C THR A 643 24.10 -15.93 -45.80
N SER A 644 23.01 -16.01 -46.57
CA SER A 644 22.75 -15.09 -47.68
C SER A 644 21.26 -14.80 -47.86
N SER A 645 20.95 -13.57 -48.25
CA SER A 645 19.59 -13.05 -48.47
C SER A 645 18.74 -13.88 -49.45
N SER A 646 17.52 -14.24 -49.04
CA SER A 646 16.54 -14.92 -49.89
C SER A 646 15.28 -14.08 -50.15
N ASN A 647 15.45 -12.93 -50.83
CA ASN A 647 14.37 -12.36 -51.65
C ASN A 647 14.23 -13.22 -52.92
N SER A 648 13.69 -14.43 -52.78
CA SER A 648 13.54 -15.38 -53.88
C SER A 648 12.07 -15.60 -54.22
N LEU A 649 11.66 -15.04 -55.36
CA LEU A 649 10.40 -15.39 -56.04
C LEU A 649 10.48 -16.84 -56.52
N ILE A 650 10.06 -17.80 -55.69
CA ILE A 650 9.78 -19.16 -56.17
C ILE A 650 8.41 -19.12 -56.83
N SER A 651 8.42 -19.05 -58.17
CA SER A 651 7.24 -19.19 -58.99
C SER A 651 6.69 -20.61 -58.90
N ILE A 652 5.66 -20.80 -58.10
CA ILE A 652 4.75 -21.95 -58.25
C ILE A 652 4.23 -21.90 -59.71
N PRO A 653 4.30 -23.00 -60.47
CA PRO A 653 3.93 -22.99 -61.88
C PRO A 653 2.45 -22.62 -62.06
N HIS A 654 2.18 -21.85 -63.10
CA HIS A 654 0.84 -21.42 -63.46
C HIS A 654 -0.03 -22.61 -63.87
N SER A 655 -0.99 -22.97 -63.02
CA SER A 655 -2.21 -23.67 -63.44
C SER A 655 -3.23 -22.61 -63.88
N ASP A 656 -3.31 -22.33 -65.17
CA ASP A 656 -4.06 -21.19 -65.73
C ASP A 656 -5.60 -21.32 -65.72
N PHE A 657 -6.16 -21.93 -64.67
CA PHE A 657 -7.60 -21.88 -64.41
C PHE A 657 -7.96 -20.69 -63.52
N SER A 658 -8.97 -19.91 -63.96
CA SER A 658 -9.57 -18.73 -63.29
C SER A 658 -8.84 -17.38 -63.37
N SER A 659 -8.11 -17.11 -64.46
CA SER A 659 -7.64 -15.75 -64.83
C SER A 659 -8.78 -14.72 -65.10
N GLN A 660 -10.03 -15.18 -65.19
CA GLN A 660 -11.20 -14.39 -65.59
C GLN A 660 -11.95 -13.62 -64.48
N SER A 661 -11.52 -13.70 -63.20
CA SER A 661 -12.18 -12.98 -62.09
C SER A 661 -11.33 -11.84 -61.53
N GLY A 662 -11.56 -10.61 -62.02
CA GLY A 662 -10.89 -9.40 -61.53
C GLY A 662 -11.11 -9.13 -60.03
N MET A 663 -12.22 -9.62 -59.47
CA MET A 663 -12.62 -9.50 -58.07
C MET A 663 -11.52 -9.98 -57.11
N GLY A 664 -10.79 -11.05 -57.45
CA GLY A 664 -9.69 -11.57 -56.62
C GLY A 664 -8.50 -10.62 -56.48
N ARG A 665 -8.24 -9.76 -57.47
CA ARG A 665 -7.12 -8.79 -57.44
C ARG A 665 -7.45 -7.59 -56.55
N GLU A 666 -8.70 -7.14 -56.54
CA GLU A 666 -9.16 -6.08 -55.64
C GLU A 666 -9.24 -6.57 -54.19
N LEU A 667 -9.73 -7.78 -53.96
CA LEU A 667 -9.78 -8.39 -52.62
C LEU A 667 -8.40 -8.46 -51.97
N ARG A 668 -7.37 -8.92 -52.71
CA ARG A 668 -5.98 -8.93 -52.24
C ARG A 668 -5.46 -7.52 -51.91
N LYS A 669 -5.82 -6.48 -52.68
CA LYS A 669 -5.48 -5.08 -52.36
C LYS A 669 -6.17 -4.62 -51.06
N LYS A 670 -7.48 -4.86 -50.91
CA LYS A 670 -8.28 -4.54 -49.70
C LYS A 670 -7.65 -5.17 -48.45
N ILE A 671 -7.31 -6.47 -48.52
CA ILE A 671 -6.66 -7.22 -47.43
C ILE A 671 -5.28 -6.65 -47.09
N ASN A 672 -4.44 -6.36 -48.09
CA ASN A 672 -3.11 -5.80 -47.84
C ASN A 672 -3.15 -4.41 -47.20
N ALA A 673 -4.06 -3.53 -47.65
CA ALA A 673 -4.27 -2.22 -47.03
C ALA A 673 -4.80 -2.35 -45.59
N LYS A 674 -5.81 -3.21 -45.36
CA LYS A 674 -6.36 -3.53 -44.03
C LYS A 674 -5.27 -4.02 -43.06
N ASN A 675 -4.41 -4.93 -43.52
CA ASN A 675 -3.31 -5.48 -42.73
C ASN A 675 -2.19 -4.44 -42.45
N SER A 676 -1.89 -3.58 -43.43
CA SER A 676 -0.97 -2.44 -43.26
C SER A 676 -1.48 -1.46 -42.20
N MET A 677 -2.76 -1.11 -42.25
CA MET A 677 -3.40 -0.23 -41.28
C MET A 677 -3.45 -0.85 -39.88
N ALA A 678 -3.84 -2.12 -39.77
CA ALA A 678 -3.80 -2.84 -38.50
C ALA A 678 -2.37 -2.87 -37.91
N LYS A 679 -1.34 -3.18 -38.71
CA LYS A 679 0.06 -3.18 -38.25
C LYS A 679 0.47 -1.81 -37.68
N LYS A 680 0.10 -0.70 -38.34
CA LYS A 680 0.40 0.66 -37.87
C LYS A 680 -0.38 1.06 -36.61
N TYR A 681 -1.69 0.77 -36.53
CA TYR A 681 -2.51 1.14 -35.37
C TYR A 681 -2.24 0.29 -34.14
N LEU A 682 -1.81 -0.96 -34.32
CA LEU A 682 -1.39 -1.81 -33.21
C LEU A 682 0.03 -1.49 -32.70
N LEU A 683 0.90 -0.84 -33.49
CA LEU A 683 2.29 -0.58 -33.10
C LEU A 683 2.41 0.22 -31.78
N PRO A 684 1.70 1.35 -31.56
CA PRO A 684 1.76 2.06 -30.27
C PRO A 684 1.27 1.20 -29.09
N ILE A 685 0.27 0.33 -29.31
CA ILE A 685 -0.25 -0.57 -28.27
C ILE A 685 0.75 -1.68 -27.95
N LYS A 686 1.44 -2.23 -28.96
CA LYS A 686 2.52 -3.20 -28.78
C LYS A 686 3.72 -2.58 -28.04
N ASN A 687 4.09 -1.35 -28.37
CA ASN A 687 5.16 -0.63 -27.67
C ASN A 687 4.79 -0.37 -26.20
N LEU A 688 3.54 0.04 -25.91
CA LEU A 688 3.08 0.20 -24.52
C LEU A 688 2.99 -1.13 -23.76
N LYS A 689 2.66 -2.25 -24.43
CA LYS A 689 2.77 -3.59 -23.83
C LYS A 689 4.22 -3.94 -23.51
N LEU A 690 5.15 -3.67 -24.43
CA LEU A 690 6.58 -3.90 -24.23
C LEU A 690 7.12 -3.09 -23.04
N ASN A 691 6.78 -1.79 -22.96
CA ASN A 691 7.12 -0.95 -21.81
C ASN A 691 6.58 -1.52 -20.49
N MET A 692 5.34 -2.04 -20.48
CA MET A 692 4.77 -2.68 -19.30
C MET A 692 5.53 -3.96 -18.92
N ALA A 693 5.88 -4.81 -19.89
CA ALA A 693 6.70 -6.00 -19.66
C ALA A 693 8.10 -5.63 -19.11
N ILE A 694 8.71 -4.55 -19.60
CA ILE A 694 9.99 -4.03 -19.08
C ILE A 694 9.86 -3.61 -17.61
N PHE A 695 8.82 -2.86 -17.24
CA PHE A 695 8.59 -2.50 -15.83
C PHE A 695 8.22 -3.70 -14.95
N ILE A 696 7.56 -4.72 -15.49
CA ILE A 696 7.25 -5.98 -14.79
C ILE A 696 8.53 -6.79 -14.53
N VAL A 697 9.43 -6.88 -15.51
CA VAL A 697 10.76 -7.48 -15.32
C VAL A 697 11.59 -6.67 -14.33
N LEU A 698 11.55 -5.33 -14.39
CA LEU A 698 12.23 -4.45 -13.44
C LEU A 698 11.72 -4.68 -12.00
N PHE A 699 10.40 -4.79 -11.81
CA PHE A 699 9.79 -5.12 -10.51
C PHE A 699 10.29 -6.46 -9.98
N MET A 700 10.30 -7.51 -10.82
CA MET A 700 10.81 -8.83 -10.43
C MET A 700 12.32 -8.81 -10.11
N ILE A 701 13.11 -8.00 -10.82
CA ILE A 701 14.54 -7.81 -10.52
C ILE A 701 14.74 -7.13 -9.16
N PHE A 702 14.04 -6.03 -8.87
CA PHE A 702 14.14 -5.36 -7.56
C PHE A 702 13.69 -6.27 -6.41
N PHE A 703 12.62 -7.04 -6.60
CA PHE A 703 12.10 -7.99 -5.61
C PHE A 703 13.04 -9.19 -5.39
N ALA A 704 13.73 -9.65 -6.45
CA ALA A 704 14.79 -10.66 -6.33
C ALA A 704 16.07 -10.10 -5.67
N ILE A 705 16.43 -8.83 -5.91
CA ILE A 705 17.55 -8.17 -5.23
C ILE A 705 17.25 -8.06 -3.72
N GLN A 706 16.02 -7.67 -3.34
CA GLN A 706 15.57 -7.64 -1.95
C GLN A 706 15.76 -9.02 -1.29
N ALA A 707 15.28 -10.09 -1.94
CA ALA A 707 15.43 -11.47 -1.46
C ALA A 707 16.90 -11.88 -1.26
N ILE A 708 17.73 -11.67 -2.28
CA ILE A 708 19.15 -12.04 -2.26
C ILE A 708 19.88 -11.25 -1.17
N TYR A 709 19.55 -9.97 -0.98
CA TYR A 709 20.15 -9.13 0.06
C TYR A 709 19.81 -9.63 1.46
N SER A 710 18.52 -9.86 1.77
CA SER A 710 18.10 -10.44 3.06
C SER A 710 18.82 -11.76 3.37
N ILE A 711 18.86 -12.69 2.40
CA ILE A 711 19.51 -14.00 2.58
C ILE A 711 21.04 -13.86 2.74
N SER A 712 21.65 -12.87 2.09
CA SER A 712 23.10 -12.60 2.22
C SER A 712 23.43 -12.03 3.61
N ILE A 713 22.61 -11.10 4.11
CA ILE A 713 22.76 -10.56 5.46
C ILE A 713 22.50 -11.63 6.51
N PHE A 714 21.47 -12.45 6.36
CA PHE A 714 21.16 -13.53 7.30
C PHE A 714 22.31 -14.55 7.39
N ARG A 715 22.94 -14.93 6.27
CA ARG A 715 24.15 -15.77 6.27
C ARG A 715 25.38 -15.08 6.85
N TYR A 716 25.53 -13.77 6.65
CA TYR A 716 26.60 -13.01 7.29
C TYR A 716 26.44 -13.02 8.81
N VAL A 717 25.22 -12.83 9.32
CA VAL A 717 24.92 -12.90 10.75
C VAL A 717 25.12 -14.30 11.30
N GLU A 718 24.67 -15.35 10.60
CA GLU A 718 24.89 -16.76 11.01
C GLU A 718 26.38 -17.08 11.18
N ASN A 719 27.23 -16.71 10.21
CA ASN A 719 28.69 -16.86 10.32
C ASN A 719 29.28 -16.01 11.47
N ARG A 720 28.68 -14.85 11.78
CA ARG A 720 29.14 -13.94 12.85
C ARG A 720 28.69 -14.36 14.24
N SER A 721 27.56 -15.05 14.39
CA SER A 721 27.11 -15.59 15.68
C SER A 721 28.09 -16.63 16.24
N ASP A 722 28.71 -17.46 15.39
CA ASP A 722 29.77 -18.38 15.83
C ASP A 722 31.00 -17.62 16.36
N THR A 723 31.41 -16.54 15.69
CA THR A 723 32.50 -15.67 16.16
C THR A 723 32.15 -14.98 17.49
N LEU A 724 30.90 -14.54 17.63
CA LEU A 724 30.42 -13.88 18.84
C LEU A 724 30.40 -14.82 20.06
N ASN A 725 30.04 -16.10 19.87
CA ASN A 725 30.06 -17.13 20.92
C ASN A 725 31.42 -17.24 21.62
N LEU A 726 32.49 -17.27 20.81
CA LEU A 726 33.87 -17.30 21.29
C LEU A 726 34.20 -16.01 22.06
N ASN A 727 33.94 -14.86 21.43
CA ASN A 727 34.28 -13.55 21.99
C ASN A 727 33.48 -13.20 23.27
N MET A 728 32.26 -13.73 23.44
CA MET A 728 31.44 -13.56 24.66
C MET A 728 32.04 -14.20 25.91
N ASN A 729 32.90 -15.21 25.76
CA ASN A 729 33.56 -15.89 26.87
C ASN A 729 34.90 -15.25 27.25
N ILE A 730 35.47 -14.36 26.42
CA ILE A 730 36.78 -13.73 26.66
C ILE A 730 36.89 -13.05 28.03
N PRO A 731 35.93 -12.22 28.50
CA PRO A 731 36.06 -11.54 29.80
C PRO A 731 36.17 -12.52 30.98
N GLY A 732 35.36 -13.58 30.99
CA GLY A 732 35.40 -14.64 32.00
C GLY A 732 36.69 -15.47 31.94
N ALA A 733 37.19 -15.77 30.73
CA ALA A 733 38.47 -16.44 30.53
C ALA A 733 39.64 -15.59 31.02
N ILE A 734 39.60 -14.27 30.81
CA ILE A 734 40.64 -13.31 31.26
C ILE A 734 40.70 -13.22 32.80
N LYS A 735 39.56 -13.17 33.48
CA LYS A 735 39.50 -13.28 34.96
C LYS A 735 39.97 -14.65 35.46
N THR A 736 39.62 -15.73 34.76
CA THR A 736 40.08 -17.10 35.07
C THR A 736 41.59 -17.24 34.94
N VAL A 737 42.19 -16.60 33.93
CA VAL A 737 43.65 -16.50 33.78
C VAL A 737 44.26 -15.71 34.94
N ALA A 738 43.73 -14.54 35.29
CA ALA A 738 44.27 -13.72 36.39
C ALA A 738 44.29 -14.49 37.73
N LEU A 739 43.22 -15.24 38.02
CA LEU A 739 43.16 -16.16 39.16
C LEU A 739 44.21 -17.26 39.09
N ASN A 740 44.32 -17.99 37.97
CA ASN A 740 45.27 -19.09 37.87
C ASN A 740 46.73 -18.63 37.82
N VAL A 741 47.03 -17.43 37.30
CA VAL A 741 48.38 -16.83 37.37
C VAL A 741 48.75 -16.49 38.82
N ARG A 742 47.80 -16.00 39.62
CA ARG A 742 48.01 -15.73 41.05
C ARG A 742 48.25 -17.00 41.86
N LEU A 743 47.42 -18.02 41.65
CA LEU A 743 47.61 -19.32 42.31
C LEU A 743 48.90 -20.01 41.81
N LEU A 744 49.30 -19.84 40.54
CA LEU A 744 50.59 -20.31 40.05
C LEU A 744 51.77 -19.64 40.76
N SER A 745 51.73 -18.31 41.01
CA SER A 745 52.82 -17.62 41.72
C SER A 745 52.97 -18.12 43.15
N TYR A 746 51.87 -18.49 43.81
CA TYR A 746 51.91 -19.08 45.16
C TYR A 746 52.52 -20.47 45.14
N ASN A 747 52.20 -21.29 44.13
CA ASN A 747 52.81 -22.61 43.96
C ASN A 747 54.31 -22.52 43.67
N LEU A 748 54.75 -21.54 42.87
CA LEU A 748 56.16 -21.23 42.64
C LEU A 748 56.85 -20.77 43.93
N ILE A 749 56.23 -19.88 44.72
CA ILE A 749 56.76 -19.40 46.01
C ILE A 749 56.90 -20.54 47.03
N LEU A 750 55.96 -21.48 47.05
CA LEU A 750 55.91 -22.56 48.03
C LEU A 750 56.64 -23.84 47.59
N ASN A 751 57.03 -23.94 46.32
CA ASN A 751 57.51 -25.17 45.67
C ASN A 751 56.48 -26.33 45.72
N ASN A 752 55.18 -26.02 45.65
CA ASN A 752 54.11 -27.02 45.66
C ASN A 752 53.83 -27.52 44.23
N PHE A 753 54.59 -28.52 43.80
CA PHE A 753 54.51 -29.07 42.44
C PHE A 753 53.14 -29.70 42.11
N THR A 754 52.46 -30.31 43.07
CA THR A 754 51.15 -30.94 42.84
C THR A 754 50.07 -29.91 42.45
N ALA A 755 50.03 -28.76 43.14
CA ALA A 755 49.11 -27.69 42.81
C ALA A 755 49.63 -26.79 41.67
N TYR A 756 50.95 -26.67 41.48
CA TYR A 756 51.55 -26.08 40.27
C TYR A 756 51.00 -26.73 39.01
N ASP A 757 51.00 -28.07 38.92
CA ASP A 757 50.52 -28.78 37.72
C ASP A 757 49.02 -28.56 37.45
N LYS A 758 48.17 -28.47 38.50
CA LYS A 758 46.74 -28.08 38.37
C LYS A 758 46.61 -26.71 37.67
N HIS A 759 47.22 -25.68 38.24
CA HIS A 759 47.06 -24.31 37.74
C HIS A 759 47.81 -24.06 36.42
N MET A 760 48.94 -24.73 36.21
CA MET A 760 49.66 -24.73 34.93
C MET A 760 48.84 -25.39 33.81
N GLY A 761 48.16 -26.51 34.10
CA GLY A 761 47.24 -27.17 33.17
C GLY A 761 46.05 -26.27 32.79
N LEU A 762 45.43 -25.63 33.79
CA LEU A 762 44.34 -24.67 33.57
C LEU A 762 44.81 -23.47 32.73
N LEU A 763 45.98 -22.90 33.01
CA LEU A 763 46.54 -21.80 32.22
C LEU A 763 46.86 -22.20 30.79
N LYS A 764 47.37 -23.42 30.55
CA LYS A 764 47.60 -23.94 29.18
C LYS A 764 46.29 -24.10 28.41
N SER A 765 45.21 -24.56 29.07
CA SER A 765 43.87 -24.62 28.48
C SER A 765 43.28 -23.24 28.17
N SER A 766 43.37 -22.29 29.11
CA SER A 766 42.95 -20.90 28.86
C SER A 766 43.80 -20.21 27.78
N LEU A 767 45.10 -20.49 27.72
CA LEU A 767 45.97 -19.98 26.66
C LEU A 767 45.58 -20.55 25.31
N MET A 768 45.34 -21.86 25.18
CA MET A 768 44.86 -22.46 23.94
C MET A 768 43.53 -21.82 23.48
N TYR A 769 42.61 -21.58 24.41
CA TYR A 769 41.35 -20.89 24.12
C TYR A 769 41.57 -19.47 23.57
N LEU A 770 42.35 -18.65 24.26
CA LEU A 770 42.58 -17.24 23.86
C LEU A 770 43.47 -17.13 22.60
N ASP A 771 44.57 -17.86 22.54
CA ASP A 771 45.61 -17.76 21.50
C ASP A 771 45.27 -18.55 20.22
N THR A 772 44.55 -19.68 20.32
CA THR A 772 44.22 -20.52 19.15
C THR A 772 42.79 -20.34 18.64
N MET A 773 41.80 -20.05 19.50
CA MET A 773 40.39 -19.91 19.06
C MET A 773 39.93 -18.47 18.87
N ASN A 774 40.48 -17.51 19.62
CA ASN A 774 39.97 -16.13 19.66
C ASN A 774 40.92 -15.11 19.01
N MET A 775 42.24 -15.33 19.07
CA MET A 775 43.26 -14.39 18.57
C MET A 775 43.01 -13.94 17.12
N GLU A 776 42.55 -14.81 16.23
CA GLU A 776 42.25 -14.43 14.83
C GLU A 776 41.20 -13.31 14.77
N SER A 777 39.99 -13.52 15.31
CA SER A 777 38.91 -12.51 15.34
C SER A 777 39.32 -11.26 16.11
N VAL A 778 39.97 -11.41 17.28
CA VAL A 778 40.43 -10.24 18.06
C VAL A 778 41.45 -9.43 17.26
N SER A 779 42.35 -10.07 16.51
CA SER A 779 43.36 -9.40 15.70
C SER A 779 42.82 -8.77 14.40
N SER A 780 41.74 -9.31 13.83
CA SER A 780 41.14 -8.83 12.57
C SER A 780 40.06 -7.77 12.75
N GLU A 781 39.32 -7.81 13.86
CA GLU A 781 38.07 -7.05 14.05
C GLU A 781 38.09 -6.09 15.24
N MET A 782 39.12 -6.14 16.10
CA MET A 782 39.20 -5.33 17.33
C MET A 782 40.42 -4.39 17.38
N ASP A 783 40.90 -3.93 16.24
CA ASP A 783 41.94 -2.88 16.17
C ASP A 783 41.34 -1.48 16.39
N ILE A 784 40.69 -1.31 17.55
CA ILE A 784 40.06 -0.07 18.03
C ILE A 784 40.77 0.39 19.30
N GLU A 785 40.93 1.70 19.49
CA GLU A 785 41.43 2.25 20.77
C GLU A 785 40.49 1.88 21.92
N THR A 786 41.04 1.41 23.03
CA THR A 786 40.29 1.21 24.27
C THR A 786 39.84 2.55 24.86
N SER A 787 38.76 2.60 25.64
CA SER A 787 38.43 3.79 26.45
C SER A 787 39.44 4.00 27.58
N ASP A 788 39.88 2.89 28.17
CA ASP A 788 40.68 2.83 29.39
C ASP A 788 42.07 2.24 29.11
N SER A 789 43.05 2.59 29.94
CA SER A 789 44.44 2.11 29.80
C SER A 789 44.68 0.87 30.67
N LEU A 790 45.54 -0.03 30.21
CA LEU A 790 46.07 -1.09 31.08
C LEU A 790 47.30 -0.56 31.83
N LEU A 791 47.48 -1.05 33.05
CA LEU A 791 48.67 -0.82 33.86
C LEU A 791 49.74 -1.84 33.46
N GLU A 792 50.89 -1.38 32.97
CA GLU A 792 52.06 -2.20 32.71
C GLU A 792 53.10 -1.96 33.80
N PRO A 793 53.38 -2.95 34.67
CA PRO A 793 54.41 -2.78 35.68
C PRO A 793 55.81 -2.74 35.09
N VAL A 794 56.69 -1.94 35.70
CA VAL A 794 58.06 -1.70 35.19
C VAL A 794 59.13 -2.29 36.12
N GLY A 795 58.75 -2.76 37.32
CA GLY A 795 59.61 -3.43 38.31
C GLY A 795 59.35 -2.95 39.74
N GLU A 796 60.08 -3.48 40.72
CA GLU A 796 59.94 -3.12 42.15
C GLU A 796 60.15 -1.62 42.41
N TYR A 797 61.12 -0.99 41.74
CA TYR A 797 61.55 0.40 41.98
C TYR A 797 61.03 1.41 40.93
N ALA A 798 60.04 1.04 40.12
CA ALA A 798 59.55 1.87 39.02
C ALA A 798 58.04 2.08 39.09
N TYR A 799 57.58 3.28 38.73
CA TYR A 799 56.15 3.57 38.62
C TYR A 799 55.54 2.77 37.46
N ASP A 800 54.42 2.09 37.73
CA ASP A 800 53.65 1.36 36.72
C ASP A 800 53.15 2.34 35.63
N THR A 801 53.32 2.01 34.35
CA THR A 801 52.87 2.85 33.23
C THR A 801 51.41 2.57 32.88
N PHE A 802 50.63 3.63 32.62
CA PHE A 802 49.31 3.50 32.02
C PHE A 802 49.47 3.52 30.49
N GLU A 803 49.34 2.36 29.86
CA GLU A 803 49.46 2.23 28.40
C GLU A 803 48.08 2.08 27.76
N LYS A 804 47.70 3.10 26.99
CA LYS A 804 46.53 3.05 26.09
C LYS A 804 46.95 2.38 24.79
N LYS A 805 46.29 1.28 24.43
CA LYS A 805 46.57 0.47 23.23
C LYS A 805 45.27 0.22 22.46
N THR A 806 45.37 -0.41 21.28
CA THR A 806 44.15 -0.99 20.69
C THR A 806 43.73 -2.22 21.48
N LEU A 807 42.46 -2.62 21.39
CA LEU A 807 41.95 -3.80 22.07
C LEU A 807 42.69 -5.07 21.59
N ALA A 808 42.99 -5.17 20.29
CA ALA A 808 43.84 -6.20 19.71
C ALA A 808 45.26 -6.23 20.30
N ASP A 809 45.95 -5.09 20.44
CA ASP A 809 47.30 -5.06 21.01
C ASP A 809 47.31 -5.30 22.53
N SER A 810 46.27 -4.84 23.24
CA SER A 810 46.04 -5.16 24.66
C SER A 810 45.89 -6.67 24.87
N TYR A 811 45.18 -7.34 23.96
CA TYR A 811 44.99 -8.80 23.98
C TYR A 811 46.27 -9.57 23.64
N LYS A 812 47.03 -9.12 22.63
CA LYS A 812 48.36 -9.69 22.30
C LYS A 812 49.33 -9.56 23.48
N LYS A 813 49.36 -8.41 24.18
CA LYS A 813 50.15 -8.20 25.40
C LYS A 813 49.71 -9.15 26.52
N PHE A 814 48.40 -9.27 26.76
CA PHE A 814 47.84 -10.19 27.75
C PHE A 814 48.32 -11.64 27.49
N ILE A 815 48.18 -12.12 26.26
CA ILE A 815 48.66 -13.44 25.83
C ILE A 815 50.18 -13.60 25.98
N SER A 816 50.97 -12.57 25.65
CA SER A 816 52.42 -12.57 25.85
C SER A 816 52.79 -12.73 27.32
N ASN A 817 52.05 -12.07 28.23
CA ASN A 817 52.27 -12.18 29.67
C ASN A 817 51.86 -13.57 30.20
N ILE A 818 50.80 -14.21 29.65
CA ILE A 818 50.48 -15.61 29.97
C ILE A 818 51.63 -16.53 29.54
N LYS A 819 52.10 -16.38 28.31
CA LYS A 819 53.20 -17.18 27.75
C LYS A 819 54.49 -17.02 28.56
N PHE A 820 54.72 -15.84 29.14
CA PHE A 820 55.80 -15.66 30.12
C PHE A 820 55.55 -16.46 31.40
N CYS A 821 54.41 -16.26 32.09
CA CYS A 821 54.12 -16.92 33.37
C CYS A 821 54.07 -18.46 33.26
N ILE A 822 53.64 -19.01 32.11
CA ILE A 822 53.66 -20.46 31.82
C ILE A 822 55.09 -21.00 31.68
N ASN A 823 56.03 -20.18 31.23
CA ASN A 823 57.44 -20.55 31.03
C ASN A 823 58.34 -20.18 32.22
N ARG A 824 57.78 -19.67 33.32
CA ARG A 824 58.53 -19.31 34.53
C ARG A 824 58.97 -20.57 35.28
N GLU A 825 60.28 -20.76 35.40
CA GLU A 825 60.88 -21.78 36.25
C GLU A 825 60.63 -21.49 37.75
N PRO A 826 60.58 -22.53 38.61
CA PRO A 826 60.54 -22.39 40.07
C PRO A 826 61.63 -21.47 40.62
N LEU A 827 61.37 -20.88 41.80
CA LEU A 827 62.36 -20.12 42.56
C LEU A 827 63.59 -20.98 42.85
N LYS A 828 64.77 -20.42 42.59
CA LYS A 828 66.04 -21.01 43.00
C LYS A 828 66.26 -20.80 44.50
N GLU A 829 67.14 -21.59 45.12
CA GLU A 829 67.38 -21.51 46.57
C GLU A 829 68.00 -20.16 47.02
N ASP A 830 68.61 -19.43 46.09
CA ASP A 830 69.19 -18.10 46.25
C ASP A 830 68.26 -16.94 45.83
N GLU A 831 67.08 -17.24 45.26
CA GLU A 831 66.16 -16.24 44.70
C GLU A 831 65.11 -15.81 45.75
N PRO A 832 64.98 -14.51 46.09
CA PRO A 832 64.02 -14.05 47.08
C PRO A 832 62.57 -14.09 46.58
N ILE A 833 61.63 -14.32 47.50
CA ILE A 833 60.17 -14.36 47.25
C ILE A 833 59.68 -13.11 46.50
N TYR A 834 60.29 -11.96 46.81
CA TYR A 834 60.01 -10.66 46.20
C TYR A 834 60.21 -10.65 44.68
N ASP A 835 61.13 -11.46 44.14
CA ASP A 835 61.40 -11.51 42.70
C ASP A 835 60.23 -12.10 41.92
N ILE A 836 59.38 -12.95 42.52
CA ILE A 836 58.10 -13.40 41.93
C ILE A 836 56.94 -12.45 42.26
N LEU A 837 56.89 -11.87 43.46
CA LEU A 837 55.78 -10.98 43.85
C LEU A 837 55.80 -9.65 43.11
N PHE A 838 56.99 -9.10 42.87
CA PHE A 838 57.18 -7.88 42.06
C PHE A 838 57.48 -8.16 40.59
N GLU A 839 57.49 -9.44 40.16
CA GLU A 839 57.68 -9.80 38.75
C GLU A 839 56.60 -9.11 37.89
N PRO A 840 56.98 -8.25 36.93
CA PRO A 840 56.02 -7.44 36.18
C PRO A 840 54.90 -8.23 35.52
N HIS A 841 55.20 -9.45 35.05
CA HIS A 841 54.26 -10.33 34.40
C HIS A 841 53.19 -10.87 35.36
N PHE A 842 53.52 -11.20 36.61
CA PHE A 842 52.55 -11.63 37.61
C PHE A 842 51.76 -10.44 38.17
N LYS A 843 52.45 -9.34 38.52
CA LYS A 843 51.83 -8.11 39.03
C LYS A 843 50.80 -7.53 38.03
N TYR A 844 51.07 -7.61 36.72
CA TYR A 844 50.18 -7.14 35.65
C TYR A 844 48.76 -7.72 35.75
N PHE A 845 48.60 -9.01 36.06
CA PHE A 845 47.26 -9.61 36.11
C PHE A 845 46.44 -9.13 37.29
N ILE A 846 47.03 -8.99 38.48
CA ILE A 846 46.31 -8.63 39.71
C ILE A 846 46.07 -7.12 39.80
N VAL A 847 46.99 -6.30 39.30
CA VAL A 847 46.78 -4.84 39.24
C VAL A 847 45.65 -4.48 38.29
N ASN A 848 45.54 -5.15 37.13
CA ASN A 848 44.48 -4.88 36.16
C ASN A 848 43.16 -5.63 36.44
N SER A 849 43.16 -6.72 37.21
CA SER A 849 41.92 -7.43 37.57
C SER A 849 40.99 -6.62 38.49
N LYS A 850 41.51 -5.57 39.15
CA LYS A 850 40.72 -4.62 39.97
C LYS A 850 39.56 -3.98 39.21
N SER A 851 39.75 -3.65 37.94
CA SER A 851 38.75 -3.00 37.07
C SER A 851 39.15 -2.95 35.60
N ASN A 852 40.44 -2.73 35.31
CA ASN A 852 40.92 -2.38 33.97
C ASN A 852 40.65 -3.49 32.94
N PHE A 853 40.77 -4.76 33.34
CA PHE A 853 40.43 -5.88 32.47
C PHE A 853 38.94 -5.95 32.11
N ASP A 854 38.04 -5.55 33.01
CA ASP A 854 36.60 -5.51 32.69
C ASP A 854 36.30 -4.36 31.72
N LEU A 855 36.85 -3.17 31.98
CA LEU A 855 36.69 -1.98 31.15
C LEU A 855 37.24 -2.18 29.72
N VAL A 856 38.42 -2.80 29.60
CA VAL A 856 39.08 -3.06 28.32
C VAL A 856 38.44 -4.24 27.58
N PHE A 857 38.31 -5.41 28.21
CA PHE A 857 37.97 -6.64 27.50
C PHE A 857 36.48 -6.96 27.41
N SER A 858 35.60 -6.28 28.16
CA SER A 858 34.14 -6.32 27.88
C SER A 858 33.82 -5.91 26.45
N LYS A 859 34.62 -4.99 25.87
CA LYS A 859 34.49 -4.55 24.47
C LYS A 859 34.64 -5.68 23.45
N CYS A 860 35.31 -6.79 23.77
CA CYS A 860 35.45 -7.91 22.84
C CYS A 860 34.10 -8.51 22.40
N LYS A 861 33.09 -8.51 23.27
CA LYS A 861 31.74 -8.98 22.94
C LYS A 861 30.78 -7.89 22.47
N GLU A 862 31.06 -6.62 22.79
CA GLU A 862 30.33 -5.49 22.21
C GLU A 862 30.64 -5.39 20.72
N VAL A 863 31.91 -5.33 20.32
CA VAL A 863 32.32 -5.06 18.92
C VAL A 863 31.64 -5.96 17.88
N ILE A 864 31.56 -7.29 18.11
CA ILE A 864 30.92 -8.21 17.14
C ILE A 864 29.39 -8.15 17.22
N SER A 865 28.81 -7.97 18.41
CA SER A 865 27.36 -7.79 18.58
C SER A 865 26.90 -6.50 17.88
N ASP A 866 27.59 -5.40 18.14
CA ASP A 866 27.34 -4.09 17.53
C ASP A 866 27.50 -4.15 16.01
N GLN A 867 28.49 -4.88 15.48
CA GLN A 867 28.60 -5.12 14.03
C GLN A 867 27.36 -5.84 13.47
N ILE A 868 26.82 -6.85 14.18
CA ILE A 868 25.59 -7.56 13.78
C ILE A 868 24.37 -6.62 13.86
N LEU A 869 24.20 -5.89 14.97
CA LEU A 869 23.09 -4.96 15.20
C LEU A 869 23.07 -3.83 14.15
N ASN A 870 24.22 -3.17 13.92
CA ASN A 870 24.36 -2.18 12.84
C ASN A 870 24.08 -2.80 11.45
N THR A 871 24.38 -4.09 11.24
CA THR A 871 24.05 -4.77 9.98
C THR A 871 22.53 -4.96 9.82
N PHE A 872 21.80 -5.22 10.91
CA PHE A 872 20.33 -5.27 10.92
C PHE A 872 19.69 -3.88 10.73
N ASP A 873 20.19 -2.83 11.39
CA ASP A 873 19.72 -1.45 11.17
C ASP A 873 19.84 -1.04 9.68
N ASN A 874 20.97 -1.39 9.06
CA ASN A 874 21.18 -1.18 7.62
C ASN A 874 20.24 -2.04 6.76
N LEU A 875 19.97 -3.30 7.15
CA LEU A 875 19.01 -4.15 6.46
C LEU A 875 17.61 -3.52 6.49
N ASP A 876 17.12 -3.10 7.66
CA ASP A 876 15.79 -2.50 7.81
C ASP A 876 15.62 -1.24 6.97
N ILE A 877 16.61 -0.34 6.99
CA ILE A 877 16.66 0.86 6.13
C ILE A 877 16.57 0.47 4.64
N ILE A 878 17.30 -0.55 4.21
CA ILE A 878 17.35 -1.00 2.81
C ILE A 878 16.05 -1.70 2.39
N ILE A 879 15.47 -2.54 3.25
CA ILE A 879 14.20 -3.24 2.99
C ILE A 879 13.06 -2.23 2.84
N ILE A 880 12.92 -1.28 3.79
CA ILE A 880 11.90 -0.23 3.72
C ILE A 880 12.08 0.63 2.46
N SER A 881 13.33 0.96 2.11
CA SER A 881 13.65 1.71 0.88
C SER A 881 13.29 0.94 -0.40
N LEU A 882 13.53 -0.38 -0.43
CA LEU A 882 13.19 -1.24 -1.57
C LEU A 882 11.67 -1.44 -1.69
N GLU A 883 10.91 -1.58 -0.60
CA GLU A 883 9.45 -1.61 -0.65
C GLU A 883 8.86 -0.31 -1.21
N ILE A 884 9.36 0.85 -0.78
CA ILE A 884 8.96 2.16 -1.31
C ILE A 884 9.27 2.25 -2.81
N ALA A 885 10.43 1.77 -3.25
CA ALA A 885 10.81 1.73 -4.66
C ALA A 885 9.91 0.78 -5.48
N LEU A 886 9.55 -0.39 -4.94
CA LEU A 886 8.62 -1.35 -5.57
C LEU A 886 7.21 -0.75 -5.70
N VAL A 887 6.69 -0.10 -4.65
CA VAL A 887 5.40 0.62 -4.71
C VAL A 887 5.45 1.76 -5.73
N PHE A 888 6.56 2.50 -5.82
CA PHE A 888 6.76 3.52 -6.86
C PHE A 888 6.79 2.92 -8.27
N ILE A 889 7.46 1.78 -8.49
CA ILE A 889 7.45 1.06 -9.78
C ILE A 889 6.02 0.63 -10.16
N ILE A 890 5.21 0.16 -9.21
CA ILE A 890 3.79 -0.17 -9.45
C ILE A 890 2.99 1.07 -9.89
N LEU A 891 3.21 2.23 -9.26
CA LEU A 891 2.59 3.49 -9.65
C LEU A 891 3.08 3.98 -11.02
N CYS A 892 4.36 3.77 -11.35
CA CYS A 892 4.91 4.01 -12.70
C CYS A 892 4.28 3.09 -13.74
N ILE A 893 4.04 1.81 -13.47
CA ILE A 893 3.28 0.90 -14.35
C ILE A 893 1.88 1.48 -14.62
N ALA A 894 1.16 1.87 -13.56
CA ALA A 894 -0.18 2.45 -13.67
C ALA A 894 -0.19 3.75 -14.49
N TYR A 895 0.79 4.63 -14.29
CA TYR A 895 0.86 5.95 -14.93
C TYR A 895 1.41 5.91 -16.36
N ILE A 896 2.53 5.23 -16.60
CA ILE A 896 3.28 5.25 -17.87
C ILE A 896 2.63 4.32 -18.92
N THR A 897 1.93 3.28 -18.50
CA THR A 897 1.37 2.30 -19.45
C THR A 897 -0.14 2.52 -19.66
N PHE A 898 -0.96 2.44 -18.61
CA PHE A 898 -2.43 2.43 -18.75
C PHE A 898 -3.03 3.79 -19.13
N ILE A 899 -2.45 4.92 -18.68
CA ILE A 899 -2.94 6.26 -19.06
C ILE A 899 -2.57 6.56 -20.54
N PRO A 900 -1.30 6.42 -20.98
CA PRO A 900 -0.94 6.49 -22.40
C PRO A 900 -1.63 5.48 -23.31
N LEU A 901 -1.97 4.27 -22.84
CA LEU A 901 -2.73 3.30 -23.62
C LEU A 901 -4.11 3.83 -23.99
N ASN A 902 -4.87 4.31 -23.01
CA ASN A 902 -6.18 4.92 -23.24
C ASN A 902 -6.07 6.21 -24.08
N LYS A 903 -5.06 7.06 -23.83
CA LYS A 903 -4.82 8.30 -24.60
C LYS A 903 -4.50 8.02 -26.06
N SER A 904 -3.61 7.07 -26.34
CA SER A 904 -3.19 6.68 -27.69
C SER A 904 -4.31 6.01 -28.47
N MET A 905 -5.02 5.05 -27.85
CA MET A 905 -6.19 4.41 -28.46
C MET A 905 -7.27 5.44 -28.83
N ASN A 906 -7.59 6.36 -27.91
CA ASN A 906 -8.57 7.41 -28.18
C ASN A 906 -8.09 8.39 -29.27
N LYS A 907 -6.79 8.73 -29.35
CA LYS A 907 -6.24 9.55 -30.45
C LYS A 907 -6.39 8.84 -31.80
N ILE A 908 -5.97 7.57 -31.90
CA ILE A 908 -6.09 6.78 -33.14
C ILE A 908 -7.56 6.69 -33.57
N LEU A 909 -8.47 6.37 -32.64
CA LEU A 909 -9.89 6.25 -32.92
C LEU A 909 -10.51 7.58 -33.38
N ILE A 910 -10.22 8.70 -32.70
CA ILE A 910 -10.74 10.02 -33.10
C ILE A 910 -10.19 10.45 -34.47
N ASN A 911 -8.88 10.29 -34.72
CA ASN A 911 -8.30 10.61 -36.02
C ASN A 911 -8.90 9.74 -37.15
N SER A 912 -9.09 8.45 -36.90
CA SER A 912 -9.68 7.51 -37.87
C SER A 912 -11.11 7.87 -38.22
N LEU A 913 -11.97 8.03 -37.19
CA LEU A 913 -13.39 8.34 -37.38
C LEU A 913 -13.59 9.75 -37.99
N ARG A 914 -12.66 10.68 -37.77
CA ARG A 914 -12.69 12.01 -38.39
C ARG A 914 -12.46 11.98 -39.91
N MET A 915 -11.94 10.91 -40.50
CA MET A 915 -11.76 10.82 -41.95
C MET A 915 -13.05 10.56 -42.73
N PHE A 916 -14.09 10.02 -42.07
CA PHE A 916 -15.42 9.93 -42.68
C PHE A 916 -16.06 11.31 -42.97
N LYS A 917 -15.49 12.41 -42.44
CA LYS A 917 -15.87 13.81 -42.79
C LYS A 917 -15.85 14.09 -44.30
N TYR A 918 -15.11 13.30 -45.07
CA TYR A 918 -14.95 13.47 -46.52
C TYR A 918 -16.02 12.78 -47.36
N LEU A 919 -16.83 11.86 -46.80
CA LEU A 919 -17.92 11.21 -47.54
C LEU A 919 -19.12 12.15 -47.68
N SER A 920 -19.78 12.14 -48.84
CA SER A 920 -21.02 12.91 -49.05
C SER A 920 -22.17 12.35 -48.21
N LYS A 921 -23.20 13.16 -47.95
CA LYS A 921 -24.41 12.68 -47.25
C LYS A 921 -25.10 11.54 -47.98
N GLU A 922 -25.07 11.54 -49.32
CA GLU A 922 -25.58 10.46 -50.16
C GLU A 922 -24.82 9.15 -49.93
N ASN A 923 -23.48 9.19 -49.89
CA ASN A 923 -22.65 8.02 -49.59
C ASN A 923 -22.99 7.42 -48.21
N TYR A 924 -23.34 8.26 -47.21
CA TYR A 924 -23.82 7.76 -45.93
C TYR A 924 -25.19 7.09 -46.05
N GLU A 925 -26.16 7.67 -46.77
CA GLU A 925 -27.48 7.03 -46.93
C GLU A 925 -27.37 5.70 -47.67
N THR A 926 -26.58 5.59 -48.74
CA THR A 926 -26.36 4.32 -49.43
C THR A 926 -25.84 3.23 -48.48
N VAL A 927 -24.99 3.57 -47.52
CA VAL A 927 -24.47 2.63 -46.51
C VAL A 927 -25.49 2.37 -45.40
N ILE A 928 -26.19 3.40 -44.91
CA ILE A 928 -27.19 3.26 -43.83
C ILE A 928 -28.39 2.42 -44.31
N THR A 929 -28.82 2.59 -45.57
CA THR A 929 -29.87 1.80 -46.21
C THR A 929 -29.42 0.36 -46.47
N ASP A 930 -28.19 0.11 -46.94
CA ASP A 930 -27.63 -1.25 -47.07
C ASP A 930 -27.65 -2.01 -45.72
N TYR A 931 -27.28 -1.35 -44.60
CA TYR A 931 -27.41 -1.96 -43.28
C TYR A 931 -28.87 -2.07 -42.79
N GLU A 932 -29.77 -1.17 -43.18
CA GLU A 932 -31.21 -1.24 -42.87
C GLU A 932 -31.86 -2.44 -43.56
N GLU A 933 -31.66 -2.60 -44.87
CA GLU A 933 -32.15 -3.73 -45.68
C GLU A 933 -31.62 -5.07 -45.15
N LYS A 934 -30.34 -5.13 -44.72
CA LYS A 934 -29.75 -6.32 -44.08
C LYS A 934 -30.37 -6.64 -42.72
N ILE A 935 -30.64 -5.63 -41.89
CA ILE A 935 -31.32 -5.80 -40.61
C ILE A 935 -32.77 -6.27 -40.85
N GLU A 936 -33.49 -5.67 -41.79
CA GLU A 936 -34.86 -6.07 -42.12
C GLU A 936 -34.94 -7.47 -42.72
N SER A 937 -34.01 -7.84 -43.60
CA SER A 937 -33.91 -9.19 -44.14
C SER A 937 -33.66 -10.23 -43.04
N LEU A 938 -32.76 -9.94 -42.08
CA LEU A 938 -32.52 -10.82 -40.92
C LEU A 938 -33.69 -10.85 -39.93
N CYS A 939 -34.42 -9.75 -39.73
CA CYS A 939 -35.65 -9.74 -38.93
C CYS A 939 -36.75 -10.57 -39.59
N GLN A 940 -37.00 -10.38 -40.87
CA GLN A 940 -38.01 -11.11 -41.64
C GLN A 940 -37.70 -12.61 -41.74
N SER A 941 -36.43 -13.00 -41.89
CA SER A 941 -36.05 -14.42 -42.01
C SER A 941 -36.04 -15.21 -40.69
N PHE A 942 -36.29 -14.56 -39.54
CA PHE A 942 -36.36 -15.18 -38.21
C PHE A 942 -37.55 -14.71 -37.37
N GLU A 943 -38.53 -14.04 -37.99
CA GLU A 943 -39.73 -13.49 -37.33
C GLU A 943 -39.42 -12.62 -36.09
N LEU A 944 -38.25 -11.96 -36.09
CA LEU A 944 -37.75 -11.19 -34.96
C LEU A 944 -38.40 -9.81 -34.88
N ASP A 945 -39.26 -9.63 -33.89
CA ASP A 945 -39.99 -8.40 -33.64
C ASP A 945 -39.04 -7.20 -33.43
N LYS A 946 -39.25 -6.15 -34.22
CA LYS A 946 -38.28 -5.06 -34.42
C LYS A 946 -38.05 -4.29 -33.11
N GLU A 947 -39.11 -4.10 -32.32
CA GLU A 947 -39.05 -3.42 -31.02
C GLU A 947 -38.18 -4.15 -29.98
N ILE A 948 -38.13 -5.49 -30.02
CA ILE A 948 -37.34 -6.30 -29.07
C ILE A 948 -35.85 -6.06 -29.30
N THR A 949 -35.39 -6.02 -30.56
CA THR A 949 -33.98 -5.76 -30.89
C THR A 949 -33.54 -4.36 -30.46
N GLU A 950 -34.35 -3.33 -30.73
CA GLU A 950 -34.08 -1.96 -30.29
C GLU A 950 -34.15 -1.79 -28.75
N GLY A 951 -34.99 -2.58 -28.09
CA GLY A 951 -35.13 -2.61 -26.64
C GLY A 951 -33.84 -3.02 -25.91
N HIS A 952 -33.13 -4.03 -26.44
CA HIS A 952 -31.93 -4.60 -25.81
C HIS A 952 -30.67 -3.72 -25.93
N LEU A 953 -30.49 -2.97 -27.03
CA LEU A 953 -29.30 -2.13 -27.26
C LEU A 953 -28.99 -1.14 -26.12
N LYS A 954 -30.02 -0.71 -25.37
CA LYS A 954 -29.87 0.24 -24.26
C LYS A 954 -29.26 -0.39 -22.99
N HIS A 955 -28.94 -1.68 -22.96
CA HIS A 955 -28.48 -2.41 -21.77
C HIS A 955 -27.04 -2.95 -21.88
N GLY A 956 -26.06 -2.26 -21.25
CA GLY A 956 -24.66 -2.71 -21.33
C GLY A 956 -23.57 -1.89 -20.62
N LYS A 957 -23.80 -1.29 -19.44
CA LYS A 957 -22.76 -0.48 -18.74
C LYS A 957 -21.70 -1.31 -17.99
N THR A 958 -21.07 -2.28 -18.65
CA THR A 958 -20.03 -3.16 -18.07
C THR A 958 -18.67 -2.49 -17.85
N LYS A 959 -18.42 -1.30 -18.43
CA LYS A 959 -17.13 -0.58 -18.36
C LYS A 959 -16.65 -0.25 -16.93
N THR A 960 -17.54 -0.16 -15.93
CA THR A 960 -17.15 0.03 -14.52
C THR A 960 -16.37 -1.16 -13.97
N PHE A 961 -16.79 -2.39 -14.28
CA PHE A 961 -16.21 -3.60 -13.67
C PHE A 961 -14.77 -3.88 -14.13
N LYS A 962 -14.43 -3.56 -15.40
CA LYS A 962 -13.05 -3.66 -15.90
C LYS A 962 -12.10 -2.73 -15.13
N ASN A 963 -12.51 -1.50 -14.86
CA ASN A 963 -11.70 -0.54 -14.11
C ASN A 963 -11.56 -0.93 -12.64
N ILE A 964 -12.62 -1.48 -12.02
CA ILE A 964 -12.58 -1.99 -10.63
C ILE A 964 -11.58 -3.15 -10.53
N LYS A 965 -11.59 -4.11 -11.46
CA LYS A 965 -10.59 -5.20 -11.48
C LYS A 965 -9.16 -4.69 -11.58
N LEU A 966 -8.90 -3.70 -12.44
CA LEU A 966 -7.56 -3.10 -12.58
C LEU A 966 -7.08 -2.44 -11.28
N ILE A 967 -7.94 -1.65 -10.62
CA ILE A 967 -7.62 -0.99 -9.34
C ILE A 967 -7.38 -2.03 -8.24
N LEU A 968 -8.23 -3.05 -8.15
CA LEU A 968 -8.09 -4.14 -7.18
C LEU A 968 -6.78 -4.92 -7.40
N SER A 969 -6.35 -5.11 -8.65
CA SER A 969 -5.08 -5.78 -8.97
C SER A 969 -3.89 -5.02 -8.40
N PHE A 970 -3.84 -3.70 -8.63
CA PHE A 970 -2.79 -2.85 -8.07
C PHE A 970 -2.81 -2.82 -6.53
N ALA A 971 -4.00 -2.80 -5.92
CA ALA A 971 -4.14 -2.87 -4.47
C ALA A 971 -3.60 -4.19 -3.89
N ILE A 972 -3.89 -5.34 -4.54
CA ILE A 972 -3.38 -6.66 -4.13
C ILE A 972 -1.85 -6.69 -4.20
N ILE A 973 -1.23 -6.16 -5.26
CA ILE A 973 0.23 -6.16 -5.40
C ILE A 973 0.88 -5.27 -4.32
N ILE A 974 0.34 -4.07 -4.08
CA ILE A 974 0.87 -3.15 -3.06
C ILE A 974 0.75 -3.74 -1.64
N ILE A 975 -0.39 -4.36 -1.31
CA ILE A 975 -0.58 -5.05 -0.03
C ILE A 975 0.40 -6.22 0.10
N TYR A 976 0.59 -6.99 -0.97
CA TYR A 976 1.50 -8.13 -0.98
C TYR A 976 2.97 -7.71 -0.79
N VAL A 977 3.42 -6.61 -1.41
CA VAL A 977 4.79 -6.07 -1.21
C VAL A 977 5.04 -5.78 0.28
N ILE A 978 4.13 -5.07 0.94
CA ILE A 978 4.25 -4.71 2.37
C ILE A 978 4.22 -5.96 3.29
N ILE A 979 3.52 -7.03 2.88
CA ILE A 979 3.52 -8.30 3.61
C ILE A 979 4.86 -9.05 3.45
N ALA A 980 5.62 -8.80 2.39
CA ALA A 980 6.85 -9.54 2.09
C ALA A 980 8.07 -9.10 2.93
N GLY A 981 8.18 -7.82 3.33
CA GLY A 981 9.25 -7.36 4.21
C GLY A 981 9.03 -7.64 5.70
N ILE A 982 7.77 -7.78 6.14
CA ILE A 982 7.40 -8.01 7.56
C ILE A 982 8.21 -9.14 8.24
N PRO A 983 8.39 -10.33 7.63
CA PRO A 983 9.21 -11.40 8.23
C PRO A 983 10.68 -11.02 8.42
N VAL A 984 11.24 -10.19 7.53
CA VAL A 984 12.64 -9.73 7.63
C VAL A 984 12.83 -8.86 8.86
N LEU A 985 11.95 -7.86 9.04
CA LEU A 985 11.95 -6.93 10.18
C LEU A 985 11.69 -7.68 11.51
N ASN A 986 10.80 -8.68 11.49
CA ASN A 986 10.55 -9.53 12.66
C ASN A 986 11.84 -10.23 13.14
N VAL A 987 12.57 -10.84 12.21
CA VAL A 987 13.79 -11.61 12.49
C VAL A 987 14.93 -10.71 12.97
N ALA A 988 15.11 -9.54 12.34
CA ALA A 988 16.10 -8.55 12.77
C ALA A 988 15.89 -8.15 14.23
N ASN A 989 14.65 -7.82 14.61
CA ASN A 989 14.29 -7.49 15.98
C ASN A 989 14.40 -8.68 16.95
N GLU A 990 14.00 -9.89 16.54
CA GLU A 990 14.05 -11.09 17.38
C GLU A 990 15.50 -11.53 17.67
N ILE A 991 16.40 -11.43 16.68
CA ILE A 991 17.83 -11.69 16.87
C ILE A 991 18.47 -10.59 17.72
N SER A 992 18.12 -9.31 17.52
CA SER A 992 18.57 -8.22 18.40
C SER A 992 18.21 -8.46 19.88
N ASN A 993 16.99 -8.92 20.13
CA ASN A 993 16.54 -9.34 21.46
C ASN A 993 17.36 -10.52 22.03
N ILE A 994 17.77 -11.48 21.20
CA ILE A 994 18.61 -12.61 21.63
C ILE A 994 20.05 -12.14 21.93
N LEU A 995 20.64 -11.31 21.07
CA LEU A 995 22.02 -10.83 21.25
C LEU A 995 22.17 -9.97 22.51
N THR A 996 21.17 -9.14 22.82
CA THR A 996 21.17 -8.29 24.02
C THR A 996 21.02 -9.10 25.32
N ILE A 997 20.15 -10.12 25.37
CA ILE A 997 20.07 -11.01 26.55
C ILE A 997 21.34 -11.86 26.70
N MET A 998 21.95 -12.30 25.60
CA MET A 998 23.24 -13.01 25.62
C MET A 998 24.38 -12.13 26.15
N GLN A 999 24.51 -10.88 25.68
CA GLN A 999 25.54 -9.95 26.18
C GLN A 999 25.44 -9.80 27.70
N LYS A 1000 24.23 -9.64 28.24
CA LYS A 1000 23.96 -9.55 29.68
C LYS A 1000 24.14 -10.88 30.42
N SER A 1001 23.80 -12.01 29.80
CA SER A 1001 24.08 -13.35 30.34
C SER A 1001 25.58 -13.56 30.57
N SER A 1002 26.39 -13.20 29.58
CA SER A 1002 27.86 -13.29 29.58
C SER A 1002 28.54 -12.39 30.64
N ASP A 1003 27.96 -11.23 31.00
CA ASP A 1003 28.54 -10.34 32.04
C ASP A 1003 28.70 -11.06 33.38
N ARG A 1004 27.79 -12.00 33.67
CA ARG A 1004 27.83 -12.82 34.89
C ARG A 1004 29.15 -13.59 35.00
N LEU A 1005 29.71 -14.10 33.89
CA LEU A 1005 30.98 -14.85 33.88
C LEU A 1005 32.14 -14.02 34.42
N ALA A 1006 32.29 -12.78 33.95
CA ALA A 1006 33.36 -11.88 34.39
C ALA A 1006 33.21 -11.50 35.86
N LEU A 1007 31.98 -11.19 36.30
CA LEU A 1007 31.67 -10.88 37.68
C LEU A 1007 31.94 -12.08 38.60
N LEU A 1008 31.46 -13.28 38.25
CA LEU A 1008 31.63 -14.50 39.05
C LEU A 1008 33.10 -14.87 39.25
N LYS A 1009 33.94 -14.81 38.21
CA LYS A 1009 35.40 -15.04 38.36
C LYS A 1009 36.13 -13.88 39.04
N GLY A 1010 35.58 -12.66 38.96
CA GLY A 1010 35.98 -11.54 39.81
C GLY A 1010 35.71 -11.83 41.29
N ILE A 1011 34.50 -12.27 41.64
CA ILE A 1011 34.11 -12.65 43.00
C ILE A 1011 35.02 -13.79 43.48
N GLN A 1012 35.17 -14.87 42.69
CA GLN A 1012 36.07 -15.98 43.02
C GLN A 1012 37.49 -15.46 43.31
N LEU A 1013 38.07 -14.61 42.45
CA LEU A 1013 39.40 -14.03 42.64
C LEU A 1013 39.53 -13.18 43.92
N PHE A 1014 38.60 -12.26 44.16
CA PHE A 1014 38.72 -11.36 45.32
C PHE A 1014 38.42 -12.04 46.65
N SER A 1015 37.69 -13.17 46.66
CA SER A 1015 37.63 -14.06 47.84
C SER A 1015 39.02 -14.54 48.28
N TYR A 1016 39.91 -14.91 47.36
CA TYR A 1016 41.29 -15.28 47.71
C TYR A 1016 42.06 -14.05 48.24
N GLU A 1017 42.00 -12.91 47.54
CA GLU A 1017 42.77 -11.71 47.91
C GLU A 1017 42.44 -11.14 49.31
N ILE A 1018 41.21 -11.36 49.80
CA ILE A 1018 40.78 -11.02 51.17
C ILE A 1018 41.52 -11.82 52.26
N ILE A 1019 41.90 -13.07 51.96
CA ILE A 1019 42.75 -13.89 52.83
C ILE A 1019 44.21 -13.52 52.61
N ASN A 1020 44.62 -13.35 51.35
CA ASN A 1020 46.00 -13.07 50.97
C ASN A 1020 46.53 -11.76 51.58
N ARG A 1021 45.72 -10.69 51.63
CA ARG A 1021 46.10 -9.38 52.18
C ARG A 1021 47.44 -8.85 51.64
N ASP A 1022 47.61 -8.92 50.32
CA ASP A 1022 48.82 -8.45 49.65
C ASP A 1022 48.93 -6.92 49.63
N LYS A 1023 49.51 -6.38 50.70
CA LYS A 1023 49.74 -4.94 50.91
C LYS A 1023 50.69 -4.30 49.89
N SER A 1024 51.32 -5.08 49.01
CA SER A 1024 52.14 -4.55 47.92
C SER A 1024 51.29 -4.10 46.71
N ILE A 1025 50.06 -4.61 46.59
CA ILE A 1025 49.13 -4.29 45.50
C ILE A 1025 47.84 -3.63 46.01
N PHE A 1026 47.38 -3.98 47.22
CA PHE A 1026 46.10 -3.55 47.77
C PHE A 1026 46.23 -2.67 49.00
N LEU A 1027 45.33 -1.70 49.13
CA LEU A 1027 45.10 -1.01 50.41
C LEU A 1027 44.36 -1.96 51.37
N ASP A 1028 44.55 -1.76 52.68
CA ASP A 1028 43.75 -2.46 53.70
C ASP A 1028 42.24 -2.23 53.43
N THR A 1029 41.48 -3.33 53.42
CA THR A 1029 40.05 -3.45 53.03
C THR A 1029 39.67 -3.16 51.57
N GLU A 1030 40.64 -2.94 50.67
CA GLU A 1030 40.34 -2.80 49.24
C GLU A 1030 39.77 -4.07 48.58
N PRO A 1031 40.29 -5.29 48.83
CA PRO A 1031 39.71 -6.52 48.29
C PRO A 1031 38.27 -6.76 48.78
N GLU A 1032 38.01 -6.57 50.09
CA GLU A 1032 36.66 -6.64 50.67
C GLU A 1032 35.68 -5.66 49.98
N ARG A 1033 36.13 -4.43 49.68
CA ARG A 1033 35.34 -3.41 48.95
C ARG A 1033 35.05 -3.83 47.51
N ILE A 1034 36.04 -4.35 46.78
CA ILE A 1034 35.87 -4.78 45.39
C ILE A 1034 34.94 -6.00 45.31
N LEU A 1035 35.08 -6.97 46.22
CA LEU A 1035 34.19 -8.13 46.29
C LEU A 1035 32.73 -7.71 46.49
N THR A 1036 32.48 -6.76 47.42
CA THR A 1036 31.14 -6.25 47.70
C THR A 1036 30.49 -5.55 46.50
N ASP A 1037 31.28 -4.76 45.75
CA ASP A 1037 30.83 -4.10 44.51
C ASP A 1037 30.52 -5.11 43.39
N LEU A 1038 31.31 -6.17 43.25
CA LEU A 1038 31.07 -7.25 42.28
C LEU A 1038 29.83 -8.09 42.60
N ILE A 1039 29.56 -8.38 43.88
CA ILE A 1039 28.33 -9.05 44.33
C ILE A 1039 27.11 -8.18 43.94
N SER A 1040 27.11 -6.91 44.32
CA SER A 1040 25.96 -6.01 44.05
C SER A 1040 25.69 -5.84 42.55
N LYS A 1041 26.74 -5.83 41.72
CA LYS A 1041 26.62 -5.86 40.24
C LYS A 1041 26.02 -7.16 39.73
N LEU A 1042 26.42 -8.31 40.28
CA LEU A 1042 25.89 -9.62 39.90
C LEU A 1042 24.41 -9.77 40.29
N GLU A 1043 24.02 -9.33 41.48
CA GLU A 1043 22.62 -9.26 41.92
C GLU A 1043 21.78 -8.35 41.02
N THR A 1044 22.32 -7.18 40.65
CA THR A 1044 21.66 -6.25 39.72
C THR A 1044 21.42 -6.89 38.36
N ILE A 1045 22.43 -7.56 37.79
CA ILE A 1045 22.29 -8.25 36.49
C ILE A 1045 21.34 -9.45 36.57
N GLN A 1046 21.27 -10.16 37.70
CA GLN A 1046 20.28 -11.22 37.93
C GLN A 1046 18.85 -10.68 37.90
N GLU A 1047 18.57 -9.57 38.60
CA GLU A 1047 17.23 -8.97 38.58
C GLU A 1047 16.93 -8.28 37.23
N GLU A 1048 17.92 -7.71 36.53
CA GLU A 1048 17.78 -7.21 35.16
C GLU A 1048 17.34 -8.32 34.19
N LEU A 1049 18.04 -9.46 34.16
CA LEU A 1049 17.74 -10.59 33.27
C LEU A 1049 16.38 -11.24 33.58
N LYS A 1050 15.97 -11.21 34.85
CA LYS A 1050 14.67 -11.71 35.33
C LYS A 1050 13.51 -10.75 35.03
N THR A 1051 13.73 -9.43 35.08
CA THR A 1051 12.66 -8.42 34.92
C THR A 1051 12.60 -7.76 33.55
N GLY A 1052 13.66 -7.85 32.74
CA GLY A 1052 13.81 -7.13 31.47
C GLY A 1052 14.16 -5.65 31.65
N SER A 1053 14.51 -5.21 32.87
CA SER A 1053 14.73 -3.79 33.18
C SER A 1053 15.95 -3.17 32.48
N TYR A 1054 16.85 -3.98 31.93
CA TYR A 1054 17.93 -3.56 31.02
C TYR A 1054 17.44 -3.14 29.61
N GLY A 1055 16.16 -3.31 29.30
CA GLY A 1055 15.54 -2.90 28.04
C GLY A 1055 15.33 -4.03 27.02
N GLY A 1056 15.84 -5.23 27.28
CA GLY A 1056 15.63 -6.43 26.47
C GLY A 1056 14.61 -7.42 27.05
N PRO A 1057 14.47 -8.62 26.46
CA PRO A 1057 13.56 -9.67 26.93
C PRO A 1057 13.98 -10.28 28.28
N THR A 1058 13.03 -10.89 28.98
CA THR A 1058 13.30 -11.76 30.13
C THR A 1058 13.73 -13.15 29.70
N PHE A 1059 14.45 -13.90 30.54
CA PHE A 1059 14.70 -15.32 30.27
C PHE A 1059 13.41 -16.15 30.09
N ASP A 1060 12.31 -15.79 30.77
CA ASP A 1060 10.99 -16.43 30.58
C ASP A 1060 10.45 -16.34 29.13
N SER A 1061 11.00 -15.43 28.32
CA SER A 1061 10.67 -15.30 26.89
C SER A 1061 11.22 -16.45 26.04
N TYR A 1062 12.11 -17.29 26.59
CA TYR A 1062 12.87 -18.32 25.85
C TYR A 1062 12.67 -19.73 26.46
N PRO A 1063 11.60 -20.46 26.08
CA PRO A 1063 11.21 -21.69 26.78
C PRO A 1063 12.22 -22.85 26.78
N SER A 1064 13.20 -22.91 25.88
CA SER A 1064 14.23 -23.97 25.95
C SER A 1064 15.28 -23.73 27.05
N LEU A 1065 15.34 -22.53 27.63
CA LEU A 1065 16.18 -22.25 28.80
C LEU A 1065 15.55 -22.74 30.11
N ASN A 1066 14.27 -23.14 30.12
CA ASN A 1066 13.58 -23.62 31.33
C ASN A 1066 14.32 -24.77 32.02
N ASN A 1067 14.93 -25.67 31.24
CA ASN A 1067 15.66 -26.84 31.73
C ASN A 1067 16.87 -26.46 32.60
N VAL A 1068 17.43 -25.25 32.43
CA VAL A 1068 18.59 -24.72 33.19
C VAL A 1068 18.16 -23.74 34.28
N LEU A 1069 17.02 -23.07 34.06
CA LEU A 1069 16.55 -21.95 34.89
C LEU A 1069 15.43 -22.32 35.87
N LYS A 1070 14.84 -23.52 35.76
CA LYS A 1070 13.70 -23.97 36.57
C LYS A 1070 13.74 -25.46 36.95
N GLU A 1071 14.47 -26.28 36.22
CA GLU A 1071 14.64 -27.71 36.52
C GLU A 1071 16.02 -27.96 37.16
N ASN A 1072 16.10 -28.97 38.03
CA ASN A 1072 17.37 -29.34 38.66
C ASN A 1072 18.21 -30.18 37.69
N GLY A 1073 19.43 -29.75 37.42
CA GLY A 1073 20.28 -30.34 36.38
C GLY A 1073 21.76 -29.97 36.50
N CYS A 1074 22.53 -30.38 35.51
CA CYS A 1074 23.88 -29.93 35.25
C CYS A 1074 24.01 -29.85 33.74
N HIS A 1075 24.41 -28.68 33.23
CA HIS A 1075 24.41 -28.41 31.80
C HIS A 1075 25.83 -28.09 31.34
N ARG A 1076 26.28 -28.80 30.30
CA ARG A 1076 27.64 -28.73 29.76
C ARG A 1076 27.58 -28.80 28.24
N LEU A 1077 28.61 -28.25 27.59
CA LEU A 1077 28.75 -28.31 26.15
C LEU A 1077 29.55 -29.55 25.75
N ASP A 1078 28.91 -30.53 25.09
CA ASP A 1078 29.52 -31.81 24.66
C ASP A 1078 30.85 -31.69 23.87
N LYS A 1079 31.13 -30.50 23.32
CA LYS A 1079 32.32 -30.20 22.51
C LYS A 1079 33.41 -29.42 23.25
N ALA A 1080 33.17 -28.96 24.47
CA ALA A 1080 34.13 -28.17 25.23
C ALA A 1080 35.17 -29.10 25.89
N ALA A 1081 36.19 -29.47 25.10
CA ALA A 1081 37.17 -30.53 25.35
C ALA A 1081 38.07 -30.39 26.60
N THR A 1082 37.79 -29.41 27.48
CA THR A 1082 38.52 -29.10 28.71
C THR A 1082 37.70 -29.30 29.99
N TYR A 1083 36.41 -29.62 29.89
CA TYR A 1083 35.51 -29.70 31.04
C TYR A 1083 35.17 -31.13 31.46
N THR A 1084 34.93 -31.30 32.75
CA THR A 1084 34.32 -32.50 33.32
C THR A 1084 32.90 -32.68 32.82
N ASN A 1085 32.58 -33.89 32.35
CA ASN A 1085 31.20 -34.28 32.10
C ASN A 1085 30.40 -34.23 33.42
N CYS A 1086 29.08 -34.02 33.36
CA CYS A 1086 28.25 -34.04 34.58
C CYS A 1086 28.30 -35.37 35.37
N THR A 1087 28.78 -36.45 34.74
CA THR A 1087 29.03 -37.75 35.38
C THR A 1087 30.36 -37.85 36.13
N THR A 1088 31.27 -36.89 35.95
CA THR A 1088 32.61 -36.85 36.56
C THR A 1088 32.79 -35.66 37.52
N ILE A 1089 31.69 -35.08 38.00
CA ILE A 1089 31.72 -34.06 39.06
C ILE A 1089 31.73 -34.79 40.41
N GLU A 1090 32.74 -34.53 41.22
CA GLU A 1090 32.82 -35.03 42.60
C GLU A 1090 32.03 -34.07 43.51
N TYR A 1091 30.85 -34.51 43.95
CA TYR A 1091 30.04 -33.80 44.93
C TYR A 1091 30.40 -34.28 46.35
N ASN A 1092 30.80 -33.37 47.22
CA ASN A 1092 31.04 -33.68 48.64
C ASN A 1092 30.20 -32.75 49.54
N PRO A 1093 29.23 -33.29 50.30
CA PRO A 1093 28.39 -32.50 51.21
C PRO A 1093 29.13 -31.99 52.45
N GLU A 1094 30.32 -32.51 52.80
CA GLU A 1094 31.07 -32.12 54.00
C GLU A 1094 31.41 -30.62 54.02
N TYR A 1095 31.74 -30.06 52.85
CA TYR A 1095 31.96 -28.62 52.65
C TYR A 1095 30.77 -27.91 51.96
N GLY A 1096 29.57 -28.51 52.01
CA GLY A 1096 28.33 -27.92 51.48
C GLY A 1096 28.06 -28.13 49.98
N PHE A 1097 29.03 -28.59 49.17
CA PHE A 1097 28.81 -28.86 47.74
C PHE A 1097 28.19 -30.25 47.52
N SER A 1098 26.98 -30.43 48.05
CA SER A 1098 26.17 -31.62 47.82
C SER A 1098 25.69 -31.70 46.36
N LYS A 1099 25.27 -32.88 45.91
CA LYS A 1099 24.64 -33.05 44.60
C LYS A 1099 23.34 -32.26 44.46
N GLU A 1100 22.62 -32.06 45.56
CA GLU A 1100 21.38 -31.26 45.57
C GLU A 1100 21.70 -29.79 45.29
N VAL A 1101 22.67 -29.21 46.01
CA VAL A 1101 23.13 -27.82 45.77
C VAL A 1101 23.74 -27.69 44.38
N GLY A 1102 24.69 -28.54 44.03
CA GLY A 1102 25.36 -28.53 42.73
C GLY A 1102 24.50 -28.99 41.53
N THR A 1103 23.19 -29.17 41.72
CA THR A 1103 22.20 -29.30 40.62
C THR A 1103 20.98 -28.39 40.79
N LEU A 1104 21.07 -27.33 41.60
CA LEU A 1104 20.06 -26.27 41.62
C LEU A 1104 19.97 -25.55 40.26
N PRO A 1105 18.80 -25.02 39.87
CA PRO A 1105 18.68 -24.17 38.69
C PRO A 1105 19.60 -22.94 38.81
N LEU A 1106 20.11 -22.43 37.69
CA LEU A 1106 21.23 -21.46 37.67
C LEU A 1106 21.03 -20.21 38.55
N ASN A 1107 19.81 -19.65 38.60
CA ASN A 1107 19.54 -18.43 39.36
C ASN A 1107 19.56 -18.69 40.87
N GLU A 1108 19.06 -19.85 41.29
CA GLU A 1108 19.10 -20.36 42.65
C GLU A 1108 20.51 -20.78 43.04
N LEU A 1109 21.26 -21.44 42.15
CA LEU A 1109 22.66 -21.81 42.35
C LEU A 1109 23.58 -20.58 42.51
N ILE A 1110 23.36 -19.51 41.73
CA ILE A 1110 24.08 -18.24 41.90
C ILE A 1110 23.67 -17.53 43.21
N ARG A 1111 22.39 -17.60 43.61
CA ARG A 1111 21.94 -17.04 44.90
C ARG A 1111 22.56 -17.78 46.08
N GLU A 1112 22.63 -19.10 46.01
CA GLU A 1112 23.28 -19.94 47.02
C GLU A 1112 24.77 -19.63 47.09
N TYR A 1113 25.46 -19.50 45.95
CA TYR A 1113 26.85 -19.06 45.93
C TYR A 1113 27.06 -17.69 46.59
N ILE A 1114 26.24 -16.68 46.26
CA ILE A 1114 26.30 -15.36 46.89
C ILE A 1114 26.07 -15.44 48.41
N TYR A 1115 25.16 -16.31 48.87
CA TYR A 1115 24.95 -16.56 50.30
C TYR A 1115 26.22 -17.12 50.99
N TYR A 1116 26.89 -18.11 50.39
CA TYR A 1116 28.18 -18.60 50.91
C TYR A 1116 29.29 -17.53 50.88
N VAL A 1117 29.33 -16.65 49.87
CA VAL A 1117 30.29 -15.52 49.82
C VAL A 1117 30.03 -14.49 50.93
N HIS A 1118 28.76 -14.23 51.28
CA HIS A 1118 28.42 -13.41 52.44
C HIS A 1118 28.83 -14.06 53.76
N ASN A 1119 28.54 -15.37 53.94
CA ASN A 1119 28.98 -16.12 55.12
C ASN A 1119 30.52 -16.10 55.26
N PHE A 1120 31.25 -16.24 54.15
CA PHE A 1120 32.71 -16.09 54.11
C PHE A 1120 33.16 -14.68 54.51
N LEU A 1121 32.51 -13.62 54.02
CA LEU A 1121 32.79 -12.25 54.42
C LEU A 1121 32.54 -11.98 55.91
N ASP A 1122 31.65 -12.72 56.57
CA ASP A 1122 31.41 -12.62 58.01
C ASP A 1122 32.38 -13.51 58.83
N ASP A 1123 32.63 -14.76 58.41
CA ASP A 1123 33.70 -15.63 58.94
C ASP A 1123 35.07 -14.90 59.01
N VAL A 1124 35.37 -14.11 57.98
CA VAL A 1124 36.59 -13.30 57.84
C VAL A 1124 36.64 -12.12 58.82
N LYS A 1125 35.50 -11.55 59.20
CA LYS A 1125 35.40 -10.48 60.23
C LYS A 1125 35.54 -11.07 61.63
N ASP A 1126 34.90 -12.20 61.87
CA ASP A 1126 34.93 -12.93 63.14
C ASP A 1126 36.28 -13.63 63.42
N GLY A 1127 37.18 -13.66 62.43
CA GLY A 1127 38.56 -14.10 62.59
C GLY A 1127 38.78 -15.61 62.42
N LYS A 1128 37.82 -16.33 61.81
CA LYS A 1128 37.89 -17.77 61.56
C LYS A 1128 39.04 -18.19 60.64
N TYR A 1129 39.44 -17.29 59.73
CA TYR A 1129 40.59 -17.48 58.85
C TYR A 1129 41.79 -16.71 59.41
N GLU A 1130 42.92 -17.41 59.63
CA GLU A 1130 44.18 -16.74 59.95
C GLU A 1130 44.67 -15.95 58.72
N ARG A 1131 44.92 -14.65 58.93
CA ARG A 1131 45.39 -13.71 57.89
C ARG A 1131 46.72 -13.06 58.32
N PRO A 1132 47.84 -13.83 58.35
CA PRO A 1132 49.17 -13.29 58.63
C PRO A 1132 49.61 -12.29 57.55
N ASN A 1133 50.64 -11.49 57.83
CA ASN A 1133 51.11 -10.50 56.84
C ASN A 1133 51.81 -11.19 55.66
N PHE A 1134 51.41 -10.83 54.44
CA PHE A 1134 51.92 -11.36 53.17
C PHE A 1134 53.36 -10.89 52.87
N ILE A 1135 54.33 -11.46 53.58
CA ILE A 1135 55.73 -10.97 53.62
C ILE A 1135 56.76 -12.11 53.45
N ASN A 1136 56.51 -13.31 53.98
CA ASN A 1136 57.46 -14.43 53.95
C ASN A 1136 56.81 -15.76 53.51
N LYS A 1137 57.64 -16.75 53.16
CA LYS A 1137 57.20 -18.04 52.58
C LYS A 1137 56.33 -18.85 53.55
N GLU A 1138 56.56 -18.71 54.85
CA GLU A 1138 55.80 -19.35 55.92
C GLU A 1138 54.36 -18.78 56.03
N ASN A 1139 54.21 -17.46 56.11
CA ASN A 1139 52.90 -16.80 56.14
C ASN A 1139 52.10 -17.06 54.85
N ILE A 1140 52.77 -17.04 53.69
CA ILE A 1140 52.17 -17.39 52.40
C ILE A 1140 51.74 -18.86 52.38
N GLY A 1141 52.50 -19.75 53.02
CA GLY A 1141 52.15 -21.17 53.18
C GLY A 1141 50.92 -21.38 54.06
N ILE A 1142 50.83 -20.66 55.19
CA ILE A 1142 49.64 -20.69 56.07
C ILE A 1142 48.41 -20.18 55.31
N ILE A 1143 48.51 -19.04 54.62
CA ILE A 1143 47.46 -18.48 53.76
C ILE A 1143 47.02 -19.49 52.69
N PHE A 1144 47.97 -20.10 51.98
CA PHE A 1144 47.68 -21.04 50.90
C PHE A 1144 47.07 -22.36 51.39
N ASN A 1145 47.50 -22.86 52.56
CA ASN A 1145 46.89 -24.03 53.17
C ASN A 1145 45.48 -23.72 53.68
N ASN A 1146 45.25 -22.58 54.34
CA ASN A 1146 43.91 -22.10 54.73
C ASN A 1146 42.96 -21.97 53.53
N VAL A 1147 43.51 -21.64 52.36
CA VAL A 1147 42.81 -21.58 51.08
C VAL A 1147 42.53 -22.97 50.49
N LEU A 1148 43.51 -23.88 50.46
CA LEU A 1148 43.34 -25.23 49.89
C LEU A 1148 42.46 -26.14 50.77
N GLU A 1149 42.59 -26.02 52.08
CA GLU A 1149 41.85 -26.84 53.05
C GLU A 1149 40.54 -26.18 53.49
N GLY A 1150 40.33 -24.89 53.22
CA GLY A 1150 39.13 -24.14 53.59
C GLY A 1150 37.88 -24.60 52.82
N ASP A 1151 36.86 -25.01 53.56
CA ASP A 1151 35.61 -25.58 53.00
C ASP A 1151 34.88 -24.63 52.04
N PHE A 1152 34.88 -23.32 52.33
CA PHE A 1152 34.35 -22.30 51.42
C PHE A 1152 35.05 -22.29 50.05
N PHE A 1153 36.37 -22.48 49.99
CA PHE A 1153 37.12 -22.47 48.73
C PHE A 1153 36.87 -23.74 47.92
N LYS A 1154 36.77 -24.91 48.58
CA LYS A 1154 36.34 -26.17 47.96
C LYS A 1154 34.92 -26.07 47.39
N PHE A 1155 34.00 -25.46 48.13
CA PHE A 1155 32.65 -25.14 47.68
C PHE A 1155 32.65 -24.20 46.47
N GLN A 1156 33.41 -23.11 46.56
CA GLN A 1156 33.53 -22.10 45.52
C GLN A 1156 34.08 -22.69 44.20
N ASP A 1157 35.13 -23.51 44.23
CA ASP A 1157 35.65 -24.17 43.03
C ASP A 1157 34.57 -25.07 42.36
N GLY A 1158 33.89 -25.92 43.14
CA GLY A 1158 32.84 -26.82 42.61
C GLY A 1158 31.59 -26.08 42.08
N ALA A 1159 31.12 -25.06 42.81
CA ALA A 1159 29.97 -24.25 42.41
C ALA A 1159 30.28 -23.37 41.18
N MET A 1160 31.48 -22.77 41.12
CA MET A 1160 31.89 -21.96 39.97
C MET A 1160 31.96 -22.76 38.68
N ASP A 1161 32.45 -24.00 38.72
CA ASP A 1161 32.50 -24.79 37.50
C ASP A 1161 31.12 -25.11 36.96
N ASN A 1162 30.13 -25.44 37.80
CA ASN A 1162 28.76 -25.71 37.34
C ASN A 1162 28.06 -24.45 36.82
N ILE A 1163 28.11 -23.36 37.58
CA ILE A 1163 27.57 -22.05 37.15
C ILE A 1163 28.14 -21.62 35.79
N PHE A 1164 29.43 -21.88 35.54
CA PHE A 1164 30.05 -21.61 34.25
C PHE A 1164 29.52 -22.48 33.12
N GLY A 1165 29.34 -23.78 33.36
CA GLY A 1165 28.75 -24.70 32.38
C GLY A 1165 27.33 -24.31 31.98
N ASP A 1166 26.52 -23.95 32.97
CA ASP A 1166 25.12 -23.60 32.77
C ASP A 1166 24.95 -22.25 32.03
N ILE A 1167 25.79 -21.24 32.30
CA ILE A 1167 25.80 -19.99 31.52
C ILE A 1167 26.26 -20.24 30.08
N GLN A 1168 27.34 -21.01 29.89
CA GLN A 1168 27.82 -21.37 28.54
C GLN A 1168 26.79 -22.18 27.74
N TYR A 1169 26.01 -23.03 28.41
CA TYR A 1169 24.88 -23.73 27.82
C TYR A 1169 23.77 -22.76 27.39
N ILE A 1170 23.37 -21.81 28.25
CA ILE A 1170 22.35 -20.79 27.91
C ILE A 1170 22.78 -19.98 26.69
N ASP A 1171 24.02 -19.51 26.65
CA ASP A 1171 24.52 -18.70 25.55
C ASP A 1171 24.57 -19.53 24.24
N GLN A 1172 25.03 -20.79 24.28
CA GLN A 1172 24.98 -21.67 23.09
C GLN A 1172 23.55 -22.00 22.63
N GLU A 1173 22.61 -22.22 23.56
CA GLU A 1173 21.21 -22.52 23.24
C GLU A 1173 20.52 -21.30 22.61
N LEU A 1174 20.83 -20.08 23.06
CA LEU A 1174 20.37 -18.85 22.43
C LEU A 1174 20.94 -18.68 21.00
N LEU A 1175 22.20 -19.05 20.75
CA LEU A 1175 22.78 -19.05 19.39
C LEU A 1175 22.16 -20.12 18.48
N SER A 1176 21.85 -21.29 19.05
CA SER A 1176 21.10 -22.35 18.38
C SER A 1176 19.74 -21.82 17.88
N GLN A 1177 19.02 -21.07 18.74
CA GLN A 1177 17.80 -20.37 18.34
C GLN A 1177 18.03 -19.34 17.23
N VAL A 1178 19.13 -18.57 17.25
CA VAL A 1178 19.45 -17.60 16.17
C VAL A 1178 19.64 -18.28 14.81
N SER A 1179 20.43 -19.36 14.71
CA SER A 1179 20.58 -20.10 13.44
C SER A 1179 19.25 -20.75 13.01
N VAL A 1180 18.47 -21.33 13.94
CA VAL A 1180 17.15 -21.90 13.65
C VAL A 1180 16.18 -20.83 13.13
N LEU A 1181 16.15 -19.62 13.73
CA LEU A 1181 15.36 -18.49 13.26
C LEU A 1181 15.80 -18.01 11.87
N ILE A 1182 17.11 -17.86 11.65
CA ILE A 1182 17.70 -17.48 10.36
C ILE A 1182 17.33 -18.48 9.26
N SER A 1183 17.51 -19.78 9.51
CA SER A 1183 17.28 -20.86 8.55
C SER A 1183 15.79 -21.02 8.19
N ASN A 1184 14.92 -21.04 9.20
CA ASN A 1184 13.47 -21.08 9.01
C ASN A 1184 12.97 -19.86 8.24
N ASN A 1185 13.37 -18.65 8.63
CA ASN A 1185 12.86 -17.44 7.97
C ASN A 1185 13.50 -17.19 6.60
N SER A 1186 14.74 -17.61 6.35
CA SER A 1186 15.30 -17.67 4.99
C SER A 1186 14.41 -18.50 4.06
N THR A 1187 13.93 -19.64 4.56
CA THR A 1187 13.00 -20.53 3.84
C THR A 1187 11.64 -19.87 3.62
N VAL A 1188 11.09 -19.18 4.63
CA VAL A 1188 9.82 -18.41 4.52
C VAL A 1188 9.95 -17.26 3.52
N ILE A 1189 11.07 -16.53 3.50
CA ILE A 1189 11.37 -15.46 2.55
C ILE A 1189 11.40 -16.00 1.12
N ILE A 1190 12.15 -17.09 0.86
CA ILE A 1190 12.21 -17.75 -0.45
C ILE A 1190 10.80 -18.21 -0.90
N LEU A 1191 10.02 -18.81 0.01
CA LEU A 1191 8.65 -19.26 -0.27
C LEU A 1191 7.73 -18.07 -0.60
N LEU A 1192 7.77 -17.01 0.20
CA LEU A 1192 6.97 -15.81 -0.01
C LEU A 1192 7.29 -15.17 -1.36
N ILE A 1193 8.57 -14.90 -1.67
CA ILE A 1193 8.98 -14.30 -2.94
C ILE A 1193 8.57 -15.17 -4.14
N SER A 1194 8.66 -16.49 -4.02
CA SER A 1194 8.17 -17.43 -5.04
C SER A 1194 6.66 -17.28 -5.28
N ILE A 1195 5.87 -17.22 -4.20
CA ILE A 1195 4.42 -16.95 -4.27
C ILE A 1195 4.14 -15.56 -4.88
N GLY A 1196 4.92 -14.54 -4.53
CA GLY A 1196 4.78 -13.18 -5.04
C GLY A 1196 5.00 -13.07 -6.54
N ILE A 1197 6.06 -13.71 -7.05
CA ILE A 1197 6.35 -13.81 -8.49
C ILE A 1197 5.19 -14.53 -9.21
N VAL A 1198 4.68 -15.64 -8.65
CA VAL A 1198 3.53 -16.37 -9.21
C VAL A 1198 2.25 -15.50 -9.23
N ILE A 1199 1.95 -14.78 -8.15
CA ILE A 1199 0.80 -13.85 -8.08
C ILE A 1199 0.94 -12.72 -9.11
N PHE A 1200 2.13 -12.13 -9.25
CA PHE A 1200 2.38 -11.02 -10.16
C PHE A 1200 2.30 -11.46 -11.63
N LEU A 1201 2.87 -12.62 -11.97
CA LEU A 1201 2.73 -13.25 -13.29
C LEU A 1201 1.26 -13.62 -13.59
N ALA A 1202 0.51 -14.14 -12.61
CA ALA A 1202 -0.91 -14.40 -12.77
C ALA A 1202 -1.72 -13.11 -13.05
N ILE A 1203 -1.41 -12.01 -12.38
CA ILE A 1203 -2.04 -10.71 -12.64
C ILE A 1203 -1.68 -10.20 -14.04
N ASP A 1204 -0.42 -10.32 -14.48
CA ASP A 1204 -0.05 -9.97 -15.85
C ASP A 1204 -0.80 -10.83 -16.88
N ILE A 1205 -0.78 -12.16 -16.74
CA ILE A 1205 -1.40 -13.09 -17.69
C ILE A 1205 -2.93 -12.91 -17.74
N PHE A 1206 -3.63 -12.93 -16.61
CA PHE A 1206 -5.09 -12.94 -16.58
C PHE A 1206 -5.74 -11.56 -16.68
N ILE A 1207 -5.04 -10.49 -16.29
CA ILE A 1207 -5.63 -9.15 -16.16
C ILE A 1207 -4.98 -8.16 -17.12
N PHE A 1208 -3.66 -7.97 -17.08
CA PHE A 1208 -3.01 -6.96 -17.93
C PHE A 1208 -2.93 -7.40 -19.39
N ASN A 1209 -2.38 -8.58 -19.71
CA ASN A 1209 -2.37 -9.16 -21.05
C ASN A 1209 -3.77 -9.25 -21.65
N LYS A 1210 -4.78 -9.60 -20.84
CA LYS A 1210 -6.18 -9.63 -21.25
C LYS A 1210 -6.71 -8.25 -21.63
N LEU A 1211 -6.38 -7.22 -20.84
CA LEU A 1211 -6.72 -5.83 -21.15
C LEU A 1211 -6.05 -5.36 -22.45
N TYR A 1212 -4.76 -5.68 -22.67
CA TYR A 1212 -4.09 -5.37 -23.92
C TYR A 1212 -4.67 -6.15 -25.11
N SER A 1213 -5.04 -7.42 -24.94
CA SER A 1213 -5.71 -8.24 -25.97
C SER A 1213 -7.07 -7.65 -26.36
N ASP A 1214 -7.91 -7.27 -25.39
CA ASP A 1214 -9.16 -6.56 -25.62
C ASP A 1214 -8.94 -5.25 -26.41
N LYS A 1215 -7.89 -4.49 -26.08
CA LYS A 1215 -7.55 -3.23 -26.76
C LYS A 1215 -7.03 -3.44 -28.19
N ILE A 1216 -6.28 -4.52 -28.42
CA ILE A 1216 -5.88 -4.97 -29.77
C ILE A 1216 -7.11 -5.37 -30.59
N LYS A 1217 -8.08 -6.09 -29.99
CA LYS A 1217 -9.35 -6.43 -30.64
C LYS A 1217 -10.21 -5.20 -30.97
N GLU A 1218 -10.32 -4.23 -30.05
CA GLU A 1218 -11.01 -2.96 -30.30
C GLU A 1218 -10.39 -2.19 -31.48
N MET A 1219 -9.06 -2.18 -31.64
CA MET A 1219 -8.40 -1.55 -32.80
C MET A 1219 -8.53 -2.37 -34.10
N ASN A 1220 -8.49 -3.71 -34.04
CA ASN A 1220 -8.78 -4.54 -35.20
C ASN A 1220 -10.24 -4.42 -35.66
N THR A 1221 -11.16 -4.17 -34.73
CA THR A 1221 -12.57 -3.83 -35.01
C THR A 1221 -12.67 -2.47 -35.69
N LEU A 1222 -12.00 -1.44 -35.16
CA LEU A 1222 -11.93 -0.12 -35.79
C LEU A 1222 -11.41 -0.22 -37.24
N VAL A 1223 -10.30 -0.92 -37.47
CA VAL A 1223 -9.76 -1.11 -38.83
C VAL A 1223 -10.72 -1.90 -39.71
N SER A 1224 -11.39 -2.94 -39.17
CA SER A 1224 -12.40 -3.67 -39.94
C SER A 1224 -13.59 -2.79 -40.32
N PHE A 1225 -14.04 -1.90 -39.43
CA PHE A 1225 -15.10 -0.92 -39.68
C PHE A 1225 -14.70 0.13 -40.74
N LEU A 1226 -13.46 0.63 -40.72
CA LEU A 1226 -12.96 1.57 -41.75
C LEU A 1226 -13.03 0.98 -43.17
N PHE A 1227 -12.83 -0.33 -43.30
CA PHE A 1227 -12.90 -1.06 -44.57
C PHE A 1227 -14.30 -1.64 -44.88
N LEU A 1228 -15.35 -1.35 -44.09
CA LEU A 1228 -16.75 -1.71 -44.41
C LEU A 1228 -17.38 -0.75 -45.43
N VAL A 1229 -16.74 0.39 -45.72
CA VAL A 1229 -17.21 1.31 -46.76
C VAL A 1229 -17.10 0.65 -48.15
N PRO A 1230 -18.18 0.61 -48.95
CA PRO A 1230 -18.18 0.02 -50.28
C PRO A 1230 -17.05 0.57 -51.19
N PRO A 1231 -16.34 -0.29 -51.96
CA PRO A 1231 -15.28 0.16 -52.86
C PRO A 1231 -15.72 1.21 -53.90
N SER A 1232 -16.98 1.19 -54.30
CA SER A 1232 -17.63 2.20 -55.16
C SER A 1232 -17.68 3.59 -54.53
N ILE A 1233 -17.79 3.68 -53.20
CA ILE A 1233 -17.75 4.94 -52.44
C ILE A 1233 -16.30 5.35 -52.16
N VAL A 1234 -15.44 4.39 -51.82
CA VAL A 1234 -14.00 4.65 -51.58
C VAL A 1234 -13.32 5.19 -52.84
N ASN A 1235 -13.55 4.58 -54.01
CA ASN A 1235 -12.94 5.03 -55.27
C ASN A 1235 -13.45 6.40 -55.75
N LYS A 1236 -14.65 6.83 -55.33
CA LYS A 1236 -15.16 8.21 -55.55
C LYS A 1236 -14.53 9.25 -54.62
N ASN A 1237 -13.74 8.84 -53.62
CA ASN A 1237 -13.19 9.75 -52.62
C ASN A 1237 -11.68 9.54 -52.41
N GLU A 1238 -10.87 10.23 -53.22
CA GLU A 1238 -9.41 10.08 -53.22
C GLU A 1238 -8.79 10.29 -51.82
N LYS A 1239 -9.30 11.24 -51.02
CA LYS A 1239 -8.80 11.49 -49.66
C LYS A 1239 -9.04 10.31 -48.72
N PHE A 1240 -10.26 9.76 -48.70
CA PHE A 1240 -10.58 8.60 -47.88
C PHE A 1240 -9.84 7.35 -48.37
N LYS A 1241 -9.71 7.17 -49.68
CA LYS A 1241 -8.91 6.10 -50.30
C LYS A 1241 -7.43 6.19 -49.92
N ARG A 1242 -6.79 7.34 -50.11
CA ARG A 1242 -5.40 7.60 -49.71
C ARG A 1242 -5.20 7.35 -48.23
N PHE A 1243 -6.17 7.69 -47.38
CA PHE A 1243 -6.13 7.34 -45.95
C PHE A 1243 -6.20 5.82 -45.69
N LEU A 1244 -7.08 5.07 -46.37
CA LEU A 1244 -7.12 3.61 -46.22
C LEU A 1244 -5.81 2.93 -46.68
N GLU A 1245 -5.17 3.46 -47.73
CA GLU A 1245 -3.92 2.93 -48.29
C GLU A 1245 -2.67 3.34 -47.48
N THR A 1246 -2.57 4.61 -47.05
CA THR A 1246 -1.37 5.17 -46.41
C THR A 1246 -1.45 5.30 -44.89
N THR A 1247 -2.65 5.27 -44.32
CA THR A 1247 -3.01 5.66 -42.93
C THR A 1247 -2.67 7.10 -42.53
N GLN A 1248 -2.34 7.98 -43.47
CA GLN A 1248 -2.08 9.39 -43.19
C GLN A 1248 -3.41 10.17 -43.08
N THR A 1249 -3.54 10.97 -42.03
CA THR A 1249 -4.55 12.02 -41.95
C THR A 1249 -3.97 13.32 -42.55
N ASP A 1250 -4.82 14.16 -43.15
CA ASP A 1250 -4.42 15.51 -43.62
C ASP A 1250 -4.13 16.48 -42.46
N ASP A 1251 -4.52 16.08 -41.24
CA ASP A 1251 -4.39 16.74 -39.94
C ASP A 1251 -3.42 15.94 -39.04
#